data_AF-A0A932EXR3-F1
#
_entry.id   AF-A0A932EXR3-F1
#
_cell.length_a   1.000
_cell.length_b   1.000
_cell.length_c   1.000
_cell.angle_alpha   90.00
_cell.angle_beta   90.00
_cell.angle_gamma   90.00
#
_symmetry.space_group_name_H-M   'P 1'
#
loop_
_entity.id
_entity.type
_entity.pdbx_description
1 polymer ?
#
loop_
_entity_poly.entity_id
_entity_poly.type
_entity_poly.pdbx_seq_one_letter_code
_entity_poly.pdbx_strand_id
1 'polypeptide(L)'
;MSDAARRLAARFWPAAAIVAVQLVAFPMPPGLVLRGVLVGGLTALVAIGMALIYRSDRILNLAQADLGGPSAVLAIMLVTAWGWSWYVAVGAGLAAAAVLGAVVELAVIRRFRRAPRLLLTVATIGLSQLLAAGAILLPRAWGVNDFAARRAAPPFTVKLSIDPLNFTANDIVAAAVIPLAVAALWFFLQRTAVGTAVRASAEDRERAALLGVPVGRIGTVVWSVAGLLAFTATFLRAGILGLPVGLALSYGILLRSLAALMLGRLTDLPAVAASAVALGVLELGVAWNASSPLLIDPILAAVVVLALVARRRSASRSEAGESSSWQAAADVRAIPRELAALREVRVARWTFGVLAAVVVVALPTVLPVDRSLKASAVLIYGILGVSLVVLTGWSGQVSLGSVAFFAIGAAVGGKATSAWGLDLTLALVLAAAVGAAVSVVVGLPALRLRGIYLAVTTFAFALATTSYFLNDRFFGWLPTDRIERAPLLGRIGIESATAMYELSLAGLVLVIVSVRAIRRSRTGRVLIAIRENDPAAQSFGISVVRAKLTAFAVSGAIAAFAGALFVHQQQAFGQGPYEPGQNLAVFAMVVIGGITSVPGALLGALYLRGAQWFLPLDWQPLASGAGVLLALMILPGGLGGLLYSVRDAWLRWVARRHGVSAPALAGGHARPAGSRAIDAEGDGGGDGGASPARPPGSDPADGVVASAAAASAAAAADASSAAAFTSEAASAAAAALTSEAGTPASGAAASSATGDGRGAPGDPGEPALAADR
;
A
#
# COMPACT_ATOMS: atom_id res chain seq x y z
N MET A 1 16.96 -39.33 -13.47
CA MET A 1 16.18 -38.66 -12.40
C MET A 1 14.76 -39.21 -12.43
N SER A 2 14.25 -39.71 -11.30
CA SER A 2 12.83 -40.07 -11.15
C SER A 2 11.94 -38.83 -11.30
N ASP A 3 10.67 -39.01 -11.67
CA ASP A 3 9.73 -37.89 -11.78
C ASP A 3 9.50 -37.14 -10.47
N ALA A 4 9.62 -37.83 -9.34
CA ALA A 4 9.61 -37.22 -8.01
C ALA A 4 10.80 -36.26 -7.81
N ALA A 5 12.01 -36.67 -8.22
CA ALA A 5 13.20 -35.82 -8.15
C ALA A 5 13.08 -34.59 -9.06
N ARG A 6 12.51 -34.73 -10.27
CA ARG A 6 12.23 -33.60 -11.17
C ARG A 6 11.24 -32.60 -10.56
N ARG A 7 10.17 -33.09 -9.91
CA ARG A 7 9.17 -32.23 -9.24
C ARG A 7 9.76 -31.49 -8.03
N LEU A 8 10.58 -32.17 -7.23
CA LEU A 8 11.28 -31.56 -6.10
C LEU A 8 12.30 -30.52 -6.56
N ALA A 9 13.11 -30.84 -7.57
CA ALA A 9 14.06 -29.90 -8.16
C ALA A 9 13.36 -28.66 -8.74
N ALA A 10 12.23 -28.84 -9.44
CA ALA A 10 11.45 -27.72 -9.96
C ALA A 10 10.83 -26.84 -8.85
N ARG A 11 10.46 -27.45 -7.71
CA ARG A 11 9.88 -26.75 -6.57
C ARG A 11 10.89 -25.89 -5.82
N PHE A 12 12.09 -26.41 -5.57
CA PHE A 12 13.12 -25.76 -4.76
C PHE A 12 14.24 -25.09 -5.57
N TRP A 13 14.19 -25.16 -6.90
CA TRP A 13 15.14 -24.51 -7.81
C TRP A 13 15.49 -23.06 -7.43
N PRO A 14 14.54 -22.17 -7.07
CA PRO A 14 14.88 -20.78 -6.78
C PRO A 14 15.73 -20.65 -5.52
N ALA A 15 15.40 -21.41 -4.47
CA ALA A 15 16.18 -21.46 -3.25
C ALA A 15 17.57 -22.06 -3.50
N ALA A 16 17.65 -23.15 -4.27
CA ALA A 16 18.91 -23.79 -4.63
C ALA A 16 19.81 -22.86 -5.45
N ALA A 17 19.25 -22.09 -6.39
CA ALA A 17 19.98 -21.10 -7.18
C ALA A 17 20.55 -19.98 -6.31
N ILE A 18 19.76 -19.48 -5.35
CA ILE A 18 20.21 -18.45 -4.38
C ILE A 18 21.37 -18.99 -3.53
N VAL A 19 21.24 -20.22 -3.01
CA VAL A 19 22.31 -20.86 -2.24
C VAL A 19 23.55 -21.08 -3.10
N ALA A 20 23.40 -21.48 -4.37
CA ALA A 20 24.54 -21.64 -5.28
C ALA A 20 25.27 -20.31 -5.53
N VAL A 21 24.53 -19.23 -5.79
CA VAL A 21 25.10 -17.88 -5.92
C VAL A 21 25.80 -17.47 -4.62
N GLN A 22 25.18 -17.73 -3.48
CA GLN A 22 25.74 -17.42 -2.17
C GLN A 22 27.06 -18.17 -1.92
N LEU A 23 27.13 -19.47 -2.22
CA LEU A 23 28.34 -20.28 -2.01
C LEU A 23 29.49 -19.87 -2.93
N VAL A 24 29.18 -19.44 -4.17
CA VAL A 24 30.20 -19.09 -5.17
C VAL A 24 30.65 -17.64 -5.06
N ALA A 25 29.72 -16.70 -4.92
CA ALA A 25 30.01 -15.27 -4.97
C ALA A 25 30.29 -14.66 -3.58
N PHE A 26 29.76 -15.25 -2.51
CA PHE A 26 29.80 -14.67 -1.16
C PHE A 26 30.10 -15.72 -0.08
N PRO A 27 31.27 -16.40 -0.15
CA PRO A 27 31.64 -17.40 0.85
C PRO A 27 31.67 -16.78 2.25
N MET A 28 31.17 -17.49 3.26
CA MET A 28 31.18 -16.99 4.63
C MET A 28 31.36 -18.12 5.66
N PRO A 29 31.89 -17.81 6.85
CA PRO A 29 32.05 -18.76 7.96
C PRO A 29 30.74 -19.47 8.37
N PRO A 30 30.81 -20.68 8.95
CA PRO A 30 29.63 -21.45 9.34
C PRO A 30 28.77 -20.76 10.40
N GLY A 31 29.36 -19.97 11.30
CA GLY A 31 28.61 -19.16 12.26
C GLY A 31 27.67 -18.16 11.57
N LEU A 32 28.12 -17.53 10.48
CA LEU A 32 27.28 -16.61 9.70
C LEU A 32 26.22 -17.35 8.88
N VAL A 33 26.52 -18.54 8.36
CA VAL A 33 25.51 -19.41 7.73
C VAL A 33 24.39 -19.73 8.70
N LEU A 34 24.72 -20.14 9.93
CA LEU A 34 23.71 -20.48 10.93
C LEU A 34 22.86 -19.27 11.31
N ARG A 35 23.47 -18.10 11.54
CA ARG A 35 22.71 -16.87 11.80
C ARG A 35 21.85 -16.45 10.61
N GLY A 36 22.31 -16.72 9.38
CA GLY A 36 21.58 -16.44 8.15
C GLY A 36 20.34 -17.34 8.03
N VAL A 37 20.47 -18.61 8.42
CA VAL A 37 19.33 -19.53 8.54
C VAL A 37 18.33 -19.04 9.59
N LEU A 38 18.80 -18.51 10.73
CA LEU A 38 17.90 -17.95 11.75
C LEU A 38 17.16 -16.70 11.25
N VAL A 39 17.87 -15.71 10.70
CA VAL A 39 17.27 -14.49 10.15
C VAL A 39 16.31 -14.80 8.99
N GLY A 40 16.71 -15.72 8.10
CA GLY A 40 15.88 -16.22 7.02
C GLY A 40 14.67 -17.02 7.51
N GLY A 41 14.81 -17.78 8.60
CA GLY A 41 13.72 -18.51 9.26
C GLY A 41 12.68 -17.58 9.90
N LEU A 42 13.11 -16.48 10.53
CA LEU A 42 12.20 -15.44 11.01
C LEU A 42 11.45 -14.78 9.85
N THR A 43 12.15 -14.50 8.76
CA THR A 43 11.55 -13.99 7.51
C THR A 43 10.58 -15.02 6.91
N ALA A 44 10.86 -16.32 7.03
CA ALA A 44 10.00 -17.40 6.58
C ALA A 44 8.67 -17.41 7.33
N LEU A 45 8.66 -17.19 8.65
CA LEU A 45 7.42 -17.11 9.43
C LEU A 45 6.51 -15.98 8.92
N VAL A 46 7.09 -14.79 8.67
CA VAL A 46 6.36 -13.65 8.09
C VAL A 46 5.84 -14.01 6.69
N ALA A 47 6.69 -14.56 5.82
CA ALA A 47 6.32 -14.91 4.44
C ALA A 47 5.26 -16.01 4.36
N ILE A 48 5.32 -17.01 5.25
CA ILE A 48 4.30 -18.06 5.39
C ILE A 48 2.97 -17.44 5.84
N GLY A 49 2.98 -16.51 6.80
CA GLY A 49 1.80 -15.77 7.21
C GLY A 49 1.17 -15.00 6.04
N MET A 50 1.99 -14.31 5.23
CA MET A 50 1.52 -13.67 3.98
C MET A 50 0.93 -14.69 3.01
N ALA A 51 1.57 -15.86 2.83
CA ALA A 51 1.11 -16.89 1.91
C ALA A 51 -0.24 -17.49 2.33
N LEU A 52 -0.49 -17.63 3.63
CA LEU A 52 -1.77 -18.09 4.16
C LEU A 52 -2.90 -17.12 3.83
N ILE A 53 -2.69 -15.83 4.10
CA ILE A 53 -3.68 -14.78 3.78
C ILE A 53 -3.87 -14.66 2.26
N TYR A 54 -2.79 -14.73 1.50
CA TYR A 54 -2.88 -14.71 0.05
C TYR A 54 -3.69 -15.90 -0.48
N ARG A 55 -3.49 -17.10 0.08
CA ARG A 55 -4.26 -18.29 -0.29
C ARG A 55 -5.75 -18.09 -0.02
N SER A 56 -6.15 -17.63 1.17
CA SER A 56 -7.56 -17.49 1.55
C SER A 56 -8.29 -16.34 0.85
N ASP A 57 -7.63 -15.18 0.74
CA ASP A 57 -8.29 -13.93 0.33
C ASP A 57 -7.79 -13.40 -1.03
N ARG A 58 -6.73 -13.99 -1.60
CA ARG A 58 -6.09 -13.56 -2.86
C ARG A 58 -5.64 -12.11 -2.84
N ILE A 59 -5.28 -11.62 -1.66
CA ILE A 59 -4.81 -10.25 -1.42
C ILE A 59 -3.41 -10.29 -0.83
N LEU A 60 -2.60 -9.32 -1.22
CA LEU A 60 -1.26 -9.16 -0.70
C LEU A 60 -1.32 -8.40 0.63
N ASN A 61 -1.08 -9.10 1.74
CA ASN A 61 -1.05 -8.44 3.05
C ASN A 61 0.28 -7.70 3.27
N LEU A 62 0.27 -6.39 3.05
CA LEU A 62 1.45 -5.55 3.27
C LEU A 62 1.64 -5.16 4.75
N ALA A 63 0.65 -5.43 5.60
CA ALA A 63 0.75 -5.24 7.05
C ALA A 63 1.35 -6.43 7.80
N GLN A 64 1.74 -7.52 7.13
CA GLN A 64 2.07 -8.76 7.82
C GLN A 64 3.25 -8.62 8.81
N ALA A 65 4.27 -7.84 8.47
CA ALA A 65 5.38 -7.58 9.37
C ALA A 65 4.94 -6.75 10.59
N ASP A 66 4.08 -5.76 10.37
CA ASP A 66 3.57 -4.85 11.42
C ASP A 66 2.48 -5.50 12.29
N LEU A 67 1.81 -6.56 11.80
CA LEU A 67 0.78 -7.31 12.55
C LEU A 67 1.32 -7.94 13.84
N GLY A 68 2.59 -8.32 13.85
CA GLY A 68 3.27 -8.82 15.05
C GLY A 68 3.80 -7.72 15.98
N GLY A 69 3.88 -6.48 15.49
CA GLY A 69 4.54 -5.35 16.17
C GLY A 69 3.93 -5.02 17.52
N PRO A 70 2.65 -4.61 17.60
CA PRO A 70 2.01 -4.23 18.87
C PRO A 70 2.08 -5.33 19.94
N SER A 71 1.82 -6.58 19.55
CA SER A 71 1.88 -7.72 20.49
C SER A 71 3.30 -8.04 20.94
N ALA A 72 4.31 -7.86 20.07
CA ALA A 72 5.71 -8.02 20.45
C ALA A 72 6.17 -6.91 21.39
N VAL A 73 5.75 -5.67 21.15
CA VAL A 73 5.97 -4.53 22.05
C VAL A 73 5.34 -4.80 23.41
N LEU A 74 4.07 -5.24 23.44
CA LEU A 74 3.39 -5.62 24.68
C LEU A 74 4.19 -6.67 25.45
N ALA A 75 4.59 -7.79 24.82
CA ALA A 75 5.36 -8.83 25.48
C ALA A 75 6.70 -8.31 26.05
N ILE A 76 7.37 -7.41 25.33
CA ILE A 76 8.64 -6.83 25.79
C ILE A 76 8.42 -5.82 26.91
N MET A 77 7.29 -5.10 26.92
CA MET A 77 6.90 -4.23 28.02
C MET A 77 6.61 -5.04 29.28
N LEU A 78 5.91 -6.17 29.15
CA LEU A 78 5.65 -7.07 30.29
C LEU A 78 6.96 -7.50 30.96
N VAL A 79 7.98 -7.86 30.18
CA VAL A 79 9.29 -8.25 30.73
C VAL A 79 10.08 -7.06 31.26
N THR A 80 10.23 -6.00 30.46
CA THR A 80 11.24 -4.95 30.72
C THR A 80 10.71 -3.76 31.52
N ALA A 81 9.41 -3.49 31.47
CA ALA A 81 8.77 -2.40 32.20
C ALA A 81 8.06 -2.91 33.45
N TRP A 82 7.36 -4.05 33.36
CA TRP A 82 6.57 -4.60 34.48
C TRP A 82 7.24 -5.76 35.22
N GLY A 83 8.40 -6.22 34.76
CA GLY A 83 9.16 -7.28 35.44
C GLY A 83 8.49 -8.65 35.45
N TRP A 84 7.53 -8.90 34.56
CA TRP A 84 6.86 -10.20 34.46
C TRP A 84 7.83 -11.26 33.93
N SER A 85 7.55 -12.52 34.26
CA SER A 85 8.35 -13.63 33.76
C SER A 85 8.25 -13.74 32.23
N TRP A 86 9.36 -14.13 31.60
CA TRP A 86 9.46 -14.25 30.16
C TRP A 86 8.38 -15.16 29.57
N TYR A 87 8.06 -16.28 30.24
CA TYR A 87 7.06 -17.24 29.78
C TYR A 87 5.64 -16.66 29.77
N VAL A 88 5.27 -15.93 30.82
CA VAL A 88 3.96 -15.26 30.92
C VAL A 88 3.86 -14.17 29.87
N ALA A 89 4.93 -13.39 29.67
CA ALA A 89 4.98 -12.36 28.66
C ALA A 89 4.84 -12.91 27.23
N VAL A 90 5.51 -14.02 26.90
CA VAL A 90 5.36 -14.70 25.60
C VAL A 90 3.95 -15.26 25.42
N GLY A 91 3.39 -15.90 26.45
CA GLY A 91 2.01 -16.41 26.42
C GLY A 91 0.99 -15.30 26.19
N ALA A 92 1.12 -14.18 26.91
CA ALA A 92 0.29 -13.00 26.73
C ALA A 92 0.46 -12.38 25.35
N GLY A 93 1.70 -12.30 24.84
CA GLY A 93 2.00 -11.81 23.49
C GLY A 93 1.37 -12.67 22.39
N LEU A 94 1.44 -14.01 22.51
CA LEU A 94 0.78 -14.94 21.58
C LEU A 94 -0.74 -14.77 21.61
N ALA A 95 -1.34 -14.71 22.80
CA ALA A 95 -2.78 -14.48 22.94
C ALA A 95 -3.20 -13.14 22.31
N ALA A 96 -2.48 -12.06 22.62
CA ALA A 96 -2.70 -10.74 22.03
C ALA A 96 -2.54 -10.75 20.51
N ALA A 97 -1.57 -11.48 19.96
CA ALA A 97 -1.35 -11.60 18.53
C ALA A 97 -2.47 -12.35 17.80
N ALA A 98 -2.98 -13.44 18.38
CA ALA A 98 -4.14 -14.15 17.84
C ALA A 98 -5.38 -13.26 17.84
N VAL A 99 -5.65 -12.57 18.96
CA VAL A 99 -6.77 -11.63 19.09
C VAL A 99 -6.63 -10.47 18.12
N LEU A 100 -5.44 -9.86 18.01
CA LEU A 100 -5.18 -8.76 17.09
C LEU A 100 -5.41 -9.19 15.63
N GLY A 101 -4.92 -10.37 15.23
CA GLY A 101 -5.20 -10.94 13.92
C GLY A 101 -6.70 -11.13 13.66
N ALA A 102 -7.44 -11.67 14.64
CA ALA A 102 -8.89 -11.81 14.55
C ALA A 102 -9.61 -10.46 14.44
N VAL A 103 -9.27 -9.49 15.29
CA VAL A 103 -9.86 -8.15 15.31
C VAL A 103 -9.62 -7.43 13.99
N VAL A 104 -8.40 -7.49 13.47
CA VAL A 104 -8.06 -6.91 12.16
C VAL A 104 -8.89 -7.53 11.05
N GLU A 105 -9.07 -8.86 11.04
CA GLU A 105 -9.94 -9.50 10.07
C GLU A 105 -11.38 -9.02 10.22
N LEU A 106 -11.92 -9.06 11.43
CA LEU A 106 -13.32 -8.73 11.73
C LEU A 106 -13.66 -7.27 11.43
N ALA A 107 -12.82 -6.33 11.88
CA ALA A 107 -13.08 -4.90 11.81
C ALA A 107 -12.76 -4.32 10.43
N VAL A 108 -11.67 -4.76 9.81
CA VAL A 108 -11.16 -4.16 8.57
C VAL A 108 -11.42 -5.07 7.39
N ILE A 109 -10.76 -6.22 7.33
CA ILE A 109 -10.68 -7.06 6.11
C ILE A 109 -12.04 -7.60 5.71
N ARG A 110 -12.82 -8.05 6.69
CA ARG A 110 -14.16 -8.60 6.53
C ARG A 110 -15.12 -7.61 5.88
N ARG A 111 -14.97 -6.32 6.20
CA ARG A 111 -15.78 -5.22 5.65
C ARG A 111 -15.50 -4.99 4.17
N PHE A 112 -14.25 -5.20 3.75
CA PHE A 112 -13.80 -5.06 2.36
C PHE A 112 -13.99 -6.30 1.49
N ARG A 113 -14.63 -7.38 1.97
CA ARG A 113 -14.80 -8.64 1.20
C ARG A 113 -15.53 -8.50 -0.14
N ARG A 114 -16.37 -7.47 -0.30
CA ARG A 114 -17.08 -7.17 -1.54
C ARG A 114 -16.37 -6.13 -2.42
N ALA A 115 -15.28 -5.54 -1.92
CA ALA A 115 -14.52 -4.52 -2.64
C ALA A 115 -13.52 -5.15 -3.62
N PRO A 116 -13.05 -4.41 -4.63
CA PRO A 116 -11.99 -4.86 -5.53
C PRO A 116 -10.72 -5.22 -4.75
N ARG A 117 -10.00 -6.27 -5.15
CA ARG A 117 -8.81 -6.76 -4.45
C ARG A 117 -7.73 -5.70 -4.28
N LEU A 118 -7.62 -4.80 -5.25
CA LEU A 118 -6.71 -3.65 -5.22
C LEU A 118 -6.98 -2.72 -4.04
N LEU A 119 -8.26 -2.47 -3.72
CA LEU A 119 -8.66 -1.65 -2.58
C LEU A 119 -8.23 -2.31 -1.27
N LEU A 120 -8.38 -3.63 -1.18
CA LEU A 120 -8.03 -4.37 0.02
C LEU A 120 -6.51 -4.38 0.26
N THR A 121 -5.70 -4.48 -0.80
CA THR A 121 -4.24 -4.29 -0.68
C THR A 121 -3.92 -2.91 -0.10
N VAL A 122 -4.60 -1.84 -0.53
CA VAL A 122 -4.39 -0.51 0.05
C VAL A 122 -4.90 -0.38 1.48
N ALA A 123 -5.99 -1.06 1.81
CA ALA A 123 -6.41 -1.17 3.20
C ALA A 123 -5.30 -1.81 4.05
N THR A 124 -4.57 -2.82 3.53
CA THR A 124 -3.42 -3.37 4.27
C THR A 124 -2.26 -2.39 4.41
N ILE A 125 -2.09 -1.41 3.52
CA ILE A 125 -1.10 -0.31 3.68
C ILE A 125 -1.52 0.60 4.84
N GLY A 126 -2.79 1.00 4.88
CA GLY A 126 -3.30 1.84 5.96
C GLY A 126 -3.23 1.11 7.31
N LEU A 127 -3.54 -0.17 7.30
CA LEU A 127 -3.40 -1.06 8.45
C LEU A 127 -1.94 -1.19 8.91
N SER A 128 -0.98 -1.30 8.00
CA SER A 128 0.45 -1.40 8.35
C SER A 128 0.90 -0.17 9.14
N GLN A 129 0.52 1.03 8.67
CA GLN A 129 0.82 2.28 9.35
C GLN A 129 0.08 2.41 10.69
N LEU A 130 -1.18 1.96 10.77
CA LEU A 130 -1.95 1.96 12.02
C LEU A 130 -1.31 1.04 13.07
N LEU A 131 -0.89 -0.16 12.68
CA LEU A 131 -0.23 -1.12 13.56
C LEU A 131 1.16 -0.63 13.98
N ALA A 132 1.93 -0.04 13.05
CA ALA A 132 3.22 0.58 13.37
C ALA A 132 3.06 1.76 14.34
N ALA A 133 2.04 2.61 14.15
CA ALA A 133 1.72 3.67 15.09
C ALA A 133 1.31 3.11 16.45
N GLY A 134 0.49 2.05 16.48
CA GLY A 134 0.13 1.34 17.71
C GLY A 134 1.34 0.81 18.46
N ALA A 135 2.31 0.21 17.77
CA ALA A 135 3.56 -0.26 18.37
C ALA A 135 4.42 0.86 18.97
N ILE A 136 4.34 2.08 18.43
CA ILE A 136 5.06 3.27 18.94
C ILE A 136 4.31 3.96 20.08
N LEU A 137 2.99 4.04 19.98
CA LEU A 137 2.13 4.71 20.96
C LEU A 137 1.92 3.88 22.22
N LEU A 138 1.93 2.54 22.11
CA LEU A 138 1.70 1.64 23.24
C LEU A 138 2.70 1.88 24.39
N PRO A 139 4.03 1.97 24.20
CA PRO A 139 4.93 2.29 25.32
C PRO A 139 4.69 3.67 25.92
N ARG A 140 4.41 4.67 25.07
CA ARG A 140 4.19 6.06 25.49
C ARG A 140 2.94 6.23 26.34
N ALA A 141 1.87 5.51 26.01
CA ALA A 141 0.62 5.53 26.78
C ALA A 141 0.81 5.03 28.22
N TRP A 142 1.87 4.26 28.50
CA TRP A 142 2.25 3.82 29.84
C TRP A 142 3.50 4.54 30.37
N GLY A 143 3.83 5.71 29.83
CA GLY A 143 4.93 6.55 30.31
C GLY A 143 6.34 6.02 29.99
N VAL A 144 6.47 5.04 29.10
CA VAL A 144 7.75 4.45 28.72
C VAL A 144 8.26 5.07 27.42
N ASN A 145 9.13 6.08 27.53
CA ASN A 145 9.64 6.84 26.39
C ASN A 145 10.88 6.19 25.73
N ASP A 146 11.73 5.51 26.52
CA ASP A 146 12.98 4.86 26.05
C ASP A 146 12.79 3.36 25.79
N PHE A 147 11.86 3.03 24.90
CA PHE A 147 11.51 1.62 24.62
C PHE A 147 12.29 1.03 23.43
N ALA A 148 12.66 1.86 22.45
CA ALA A 148 13.22 1.38 21.17
C ALA A 148 14.58 0.65 21.31
N ALA A 149 15.33 0.89 22.39
CA ALA A 149 16.62 0.25 22.64
C ALA A 149 16.54 -1.02 23.51
N ARG A 150 15.38 -1.34 24.09
CA ARG A 150 15.25 -2.47 25.03
C ARG A 150 15.14 -3.80 24.28
N ARG A 151 16.06 -4.72 24.57
CA ARG A 151 15.99 -6.12 24.11
C ARG A 151 15.29 -6.95 25.18
N ALA A 152 14.48 -7.92 24.75
CA ALA A 152 13.94 -8.91 25.66
C ALA A 152 15.10 -9.72 26.26
N ALA A 153 15.25 -9.70 27.60
CA ALA A 153 16.19 -10.56 28.28
C ALA A 153 15.76 -12.02 28.11
N PRO A 154 16.64 -12.93 27.67
CA PRO A 154 16.30 -14.34 27.52
C PRO A 154 16.00 -14.99 28.89
N PRO A 155 15.19 -16.07 28.92
CA PRO A 155 14.84 -16.76 30.16
C PRO A 155 16.03 -17.48 30.82
N PHE A 156 17.12 -17.69 30.10
CA PHE A 156 18.34 -18.33 30.58
C PHE A 156 19.58 -17.71 29.94
N THR A 157 20.74 -17.87 30.57
CA THR A 157 22.02 -17.38 30.08
C THR A 157 22.85 -18.54 29.54
N VAL A 158 22.80 -18.75 28.23
CA VAL A 158 23.66 -19.72 27.52
C VAL A 158 24.42 -18.97 26.42
N LYS A 159 25.70 -19.30 26.27
CA LYS A 159 26.56 -18.76 25.22
C LYS A 159 27.15 -19.94 24.45
N LEU A 160 26.97 -19.95 23.14
CA LEU A 160 27.56 -20.93 22.23
C LEU A 160 28.42 -20.17 21.23
N SER A 161 29.72 -20.45 21.17
CA SER A 161 30.62 -19.78 20.24
C SER A 161 30.82 -20.65 19.00
N ILE A 162 30.39 -20.15 17.85
CA ILE A 162 30.66 -20.75 16.54
C ILE A 162 31.32 -19.65 15.71
N ASP A 163 32.60 -19.81 15.42
CA ASP A 163 33.42 -18.78 14.80
C ASP A 163 32.75 -18.12 13.57
N PRO A 164 32.66 -16.77 13.48
CA PRO A 164 33.15 -15.73 14.42
C PRO A 164 32.09 -15.19 15.41
N LEU A 165 30.93 -15.84 15.52
CA LEU A 165 29.78 -15.32 16.23
C LEU A 165 29.53 -16.02 17.57
N ASN A 166 29.18 -15.23 18.58
CA ASN A 166 28.66 -15.73 19.84
C ASN A 166 27.14 -15.78 19.78
N PHE A 167 26.59 -16.98 19.75
CA PHE A 167 25.16 -17.24 19.83
C PHE A 167 24.71 -17.11 21.28
N THR A 168 23.73 -16.24 21.47
CA THR A 168 23.08 -15.99 22.76
C THR A 168 21.89 -16.92 22.95
N ALA A 169 21.34 -16.95 24.17
CA ALA A 169 20.11 -17.70 24.43
C ALA A 169 18.93 -17.31 23.53
N ASN A 170 18.83 -16.03 23.10
CA ASN A 170 17.80 -15.60 22.15
C ASN A 170 17.94 -16.30 20.78
N ASP A 171 19.17 -16.54 20.32
CA ASP A 171 19.43 -17.25 19.06
C ASP A 171 19.05 -18.73 19.18
N ILE A 172 19.32 -19.36 20.34
CA ILE A 172 18.97 -20.76 20.60
C ILE A 172 17.45 -20.95 20.68
N VAL A 173 16.76 -20.05 21.38
CA VAL A 173 15.29 -20.06 21.42
C VAL A 173 14.72 -19.90 20.02
N ALA A 174 15.26 -19.00 19.20
CA ALA A 174 14.83 -18.86 17.82
C ALA A 174 15.10 -20.11 16.98
N ALA A 175 16.27 -20.75 17.14
CA ALA A 175 16.63 -21.98 16.45
C ALA A 175 15.65 -23.13 16.74
N ALA A 176 15.08 -23.19 17.95
CA ALA A 176 14.09 -24.20 18.33
C ALA A 176 12.65 -23.81 17.93
N VAL A 177 12.25 -22.55 18.16
CA VAL A 177 10.86 -22.11 17.98
C VAL A 177 10.48 -21.99 16.50
N ILE A 178 11.38 -21.56 15.62
CA ILE A 178 11.09 -21.44 14.18
C ILE A 178 10.65 -22.78 13.55
N PRO A 179 11.43 -23.87 13.63
CA PRO A 179 11.01 -25.15 13.06
C PRO A 179 9.78 -25.71 13.76
N LEU A 180 9.65 -25.51 15.08
CA LEU A 180 8.45 -25.92 15.83
C LEU A 180 7.19 -25.20 15.33
N ALA A 181 7.25 -23.89 15.10
CA ALA A 181 6.13 -23.11 14.57
C ALA A 181 5.74 -23.56 13.15
N VAL A 182 6.72 -23.85 12.29
CA VAL A 182 6.48 -24.40 10.95
C VAL A 182 5.87 -25.80 11.02
N ALA A 183 6.36 -26.68 11.90
CA ALA A 183 5.83 -28.02 12.11
C ALA A 183 4.40 -27.99 12.69
N ALA A 184 4.14 -27.09 13.66
CA ALA A 184 2.82 -26.88 14.22
C ALA A 184 1.82 -26.39 13.16
N LEU A 185 2.23 -25.46 12.29
CA LEU A 185 1.41 -25.02 11.17
C LEU A 185 1.15 -26.14 10.17
N TRP A 186 2.19 -26.92 9.81
CA TRP A 186 2.05 -28.06 8.93
C TRP A 186 1.04 -29.07 9.48
N PHE A 187 1.16 -29.42 10.76
CA PHE A 187 0.23 -30.29 11.45
C PHE A 187 -1.19 -29.72 11.44
N PHE A 188 -1.34 -28.44 11.79
CA PHE A 188 -2.62 -27.73 11.75
C PHE A 188 -3.28 -27.82 10.38
N LEU A 189 -2.56 -27.52 9.30
CA LEU A 189 -3.10 -27.51 7.94
C LEU A 189 -3.43 -28.92 7.42
N GLN A 190 -2.66 -29.94 7.81
CA GLN A 190 -2.82 -31.29 7.27
C GLN A 190 -3.75 -32.18 8.08
N ARG A 191 -3.74 -32.05 9.41
CA ARG A 191 -4.40 -32.99 10.32
C ARG A 191 -5.71 -32.47 10.89
N THR A 192 -5.99 -31.17 10.82
CA THR A 192 -7.23 -30.60 11.39
C THR A 192 -8.31 -30.36 10.34
N ALA A 193 -9.57 -30.50 10.74
CA ALA A 193 -10.73 -30.19 9.88
C ALA A 193 -10.72 -28.72 9.45
N VAL A 194 -10.34 -27.81 10.35
CA VAL A 194 -10.16 -26.38 10.04
C VAL A 194 -9.07 -26.18 9.00
N GLY A 195 -7.94 -26.90 9.10
CA GLY A 195 -6.87 -26.87 8.10
C GLY A 195 -7.31 -27.33 6.71
N THR A 196 -8.14 -28.37 6.63
CA THR A 196 -8.77 -28.80 5.38
C THR A 196 -9.71 -27.72 4.83
N ALA A 197 -10.49 -27.07 5.68
CA ALA A 197 -11.37 -25.98 5.28
C ALA A 197 -10.59 -24.73 4.79
N VAL A 198 -9.46 -24.40 5.42
CA VAL A 198 -8.52 -23.37 4.95
C VAL A 198 -8.00 -23.73 3.56
N ARG A 199 -7.55 -24.97 3.34
CA ARG A 199 -7.06 -25.43 2.04
C ARG A 199 -8.13 -25.40 0.96
N ALA A 200 -9.36 -25.81 1.28
CA ALA A 200 -10.51 -25.76 0.37
C ALA A 200 -10.86 -24.31 -0.01
N SER A 201 -10.94 -23.40 0.98
CA SER A 201 -11.20 -21.97 0.73
C SER A 201 -10.12 -21.29 -0.11
N ALA A 202 -8.90 -21.82 -0.06
CA ALA A 202 -7.77 -21.27 -0.79
C ALA A 202 -7.73 -21.65 -2.28
N GLU A 203 -8.35 -22.77 -2.64
CA GLU A 203 -8.49 -23.15 -4.05
C GLU A 203 -9.52 -22.25 -4.73
N ASP A 204 -10.73 -22.19 -4.17
CA ASP A 204 -11.80 -21.33 -4.66
C ASP A 204 -12.78 -21.01 -3.52
N ARG A 205 -12.82 -19.73 -3.14
CA ARG A 205 -13.64 -19.23 -2.04
C ARG A 205 -15.13 -19.43 -2.30
N GLU A 206 -15.57 -19.21 -3.53
CA GLU A 206 -16.98 -19.29 -3.91
C GLU A 206 -17.42 -20.75 -3.93
N ARG A 207 -16.62 -21.64 -4.50
CA ARG A 207 -16.90 -23.09 -4.48
C ARG A 207 -16.90 -23.66 -3.06
N ALA A 208 -15.94 -23.26 -2.22
CA ALA A 208 -15.92 -23.68 -0.83
C ALA A 208 -17.19 -23.24 -0.08
N ALA A 209 -17.63 -22.00 -0.29
CA ALA A 209 -18.87 -21.51 0.31
C ALA A 209 -20.11 -22.31 -0.16
N LEU A 210 -20.18 -22.70 -1.44
CA LEU A 210 -21.25 -23.55 -1.98
C LEU A 210 -21.25 -24.96 -1.37
N LEU A 211 -20.09 -25.46 -0.92
CA LEU A 211 -19.95 -26.73 -0.19
C LEU A 211 -20.26 -26.60 1.31
N GLY A 212 -20.82 -25.46 1.77
CA GLY A 212 -21.18 -25.21 3.16
C GLY A 212 -20.01 -24.83 4.07
N VAL A 213 -18.81 -24.60 3.51
CA VAL A 213 -17.63 -24.23 4.29
C VAL A 213 -17.79 -22.78 4.79
N PRO A 214 -17.70 -22.49 6.10
CA PRO A 214 -17.95 -21.15 6.65
C PRO A 214 -16.76 -20.21 6.40
N VAL A 215 -16.64 -19.72 5.16
CA VAL A 215 -15.44 -18.97 4.71
C VAL A 215 -15.21 -17.65 5.44
N GLY A 216 -16.23 -17.13 6.14
CA GLY A 216 -16.06 -16.00 7.06
C GLY A 216 -15.24 -16.37 8.31
N ARG A 217 -15.62 -17.46 9.00
CA ARG A 217 -14.92 -17.92 10.22
C ARG A 217 -13.51 -18.41 9.91
N ILE A 218 -13.34 -19.05 8.75
CA ILE A 218 -12.02 -19.50 8.29
C ILE A 218 -11.09 -18.32 8.06
N GLY A 219 -11.59 -17.21 7.53
CA GLY A 219 -10.83 -15.96 7.42
C GLY A 219 -10.26 -15.52 8.76
N THR A 220 -11.09 -15.45 9.81
CA THR A 220 -10.63 -15.07 11.17
C THR A 220 -9.52 -15.99 11.68
N VAL A 221 -9.67 -17.30 11.48
CA VAL A 221 -8.65 -18.28 11.89
C VAL A 221 -7.34 -18.06 11.14
N VAL A 222 -7.40 -17.89 9.80
CA VAL A 222 -6.21 -17.63 8.98
C VAL A 222 -5.48 -16.37 9.43
N TRP A 223 -6.21 -15.28 9.69
CA TRP A 223 -5.62 -14.02 10.16
C TRP A 223 -5.08 -14.12 11.60
N SER A 224 -5.72 -14.90 12.47
CA SER A 224 -5.22 -15.18 13.82
C SER A 224 -3.90 -15.95 13.78
N VAL A 225 -3.83 -17.00 12.95
CA VAL A 225 -2.60 -17.79 12.73
C VAL A 225 -1.51 -16.92 12.11
N ALA A 226 -1.85 -16.07 11.14
CA ALA A 226 -0.92 -15.12 10.56
C ALA A 226 -0.39 -14.12 11.59
N GLY A 227 -1.24 -13.65 12.52
CA GLY A 227 -0.85 -12.81 13.66
C GLY A 227 0.12 -13.52 14.60
N LEU A 228 -0.14 -14.79 14.95
CA LEU A 228 0.76 -15.61 15.77
C LEU A 228 2.14 -15.78 15.13
N LEU A 229 2.19 -16.06 13.82
CA LEU A 229 3.45 -16.18 13.07
C LEU A 229 4.20 -14.85 13.01
N ALA A 230 3.48 -13.74 12.79
CA ALA A 230 4.06 -12.39 12.77
C ALA A 230 4.64 -12.01 14.14
N PHE A 231 3.90 -12.24 15.23
CA PHE A 231 4.39 -12.01 16.60
C PHE A 231 5.64 -12.85 16.88
N THR A 232 5.60 -14.15 16.57
CA THR A 232 6.73 -15.05 16.82
C THR A 232 7.98 -14.56 16.08
N ALA A 233 7.82 -14.16 14.81
CA ALA A 233 8.92 -13.59 14.03
C ALA A 233 9.46 -12.29 14.63
N THR A 234 8.58 -11.33 14.95
CA THR A 234 8.97 -10.00 15.42
C THR A 234 9.54 -10.03 16.85
N PHE A 235 8.96 -10.82 17.75
CA PHE A 235 9.45 -10.96 19.13
C PHE A 235 10.84 -11.62 19.18
N LEU A 236 11.03 -12.73 18.45
CA LEU A 236 12.34 -13.39 18.39
C LEU A 236 13.38 -12.53 17.69
N ARG A 237 12.98 -11.84 16.60
CA ARG A 237 13.85 -10.85 15.94
C ARG A 237 14.27 -9.74 16.90
N ALA A 238 13.34 -9.24 17.73
CA ALA A 238 13.63 -8.20 18.70
C ALA A 238 14.69 -8.64 19.73
N GLY A 239 14.70 -9.92 20.10
CA GLY A 239 15.75 -10.49 20.96
C GLY A 239 17.14 -10.58 20.29
N ILE A 240 17.21 -10.80 18.98
CA ILE A 240 18.47 -11.03 18.24
C ILE A 240 19.05 -9.73 17.65
N LEU A 241 18.20 -8.91 17.02
CA LEU A 241 18.59 -7.73 16.26
C LEU A 241 18.09 -6.41 16.88
N GLY A 242 17.28 -6.48 17.94
CA GLY A 242 16.56 -5.32 18.47
C GLY A 242 15.20 -5.13 17.80
N LEU A 243 14.33 -4.35 18.45
CA LEU A 243 12.95 -4.16 18.00
C LEU A 243 12.93 -3.27 16.75
N PRO A 244 12.34 -3.71 15.64
CA PRO A 244 12.20 -2.86 14.46
C PRO A 244 11.10 -1.83 14.73
N VAL A 245 11.44 -0.72 15.38
CA VAL A 245 10.51 0.39 15.61
C VAL A 245 10.60 1.37 14.44
N GLY A 246 9.46 1.64 13.80
CA GLY A 246 9.35 2.64 12.73
C GLY A 246 9.20 2.05 11.32
N LEU A 247 8.61 2.86 10.44
CA LEU A 247 8.16 2.44 9.11
C LEU A 247 9.31 1.99 8.19
N ALA A 248 10.48 2.66 8.26
CA ALA A 248 11.62 2.38 7.38
C ALA A 248 12.19 0.96 7.57
N LEU A 249 12.28 0.49 8.83
CA LEU A 249 12.78 -0.85 9.14
C LEU A 249 11.76 -1.96 8.80
N SER A 250 10.45 -1.70 8.97
CA SER A 250 9.38 -2.62 8.58
C SER A 250 9.36 -2.92 7.08
N TYR A 251 9.63 -1.93 6.23
CA TYR A 251 9.64 -2.12 4.77
C TYR A 251 10.78 -3.04 4.28
N GLY A 252 11.92 -3.06 4.98
CA GLY A 252 13.02 -3.99 4.68
C GLY A 252 12.63 -5.46 4.89
N ILE A 253 11.85 -5.74 5.96
CA ILE A 253 11.31 -7.09 6.25
C ILE A 253 10.25 -7.48 5.23
N LEU A 254 9.37 -6.52 4.90
CA LEU A 254 8.31 -6.69 3.90
C LEU A 254 8.89 -7.11 2.54
N LEU A 255 9.95 -6.45 2.06
CA LEU A 255 10.58 -6.83 0.80
C LEU A 255 11.07 -8.28 0.80
N ARG A 256 11.83 -8.67 1.83
CA ARG A 256 12.44 -10.01 1.92
C ARG A 256 11.38 -11.11 1.99
N SER A 257 10.31 -10.86 2.75
CA SER A 257 9.16 -11.76 2.84
C SER A 257 8.35 -11.81 1.54
N LEU A 258 8.13 -10.69 0.86
CA LEU A 258 7.51 -10.64 -0.47
C LEU A 258 8.34 -11.37 -1.53
N ALA A 259 9.66 -11.20 -1.50
CA ALA A 259 10.61 -11.89 -2.36
C ALA A 259 10.51 -13.41 -2.16
N ALA A 260 10.60 -13.88 -0.91
CA ALA A 260 10.43 -15.30 -0.59
C ALA A 260 9.06 -15.84 -1.03
N LEU A 261 8.00 -15.07 -0.78
CA LEU A 261 6.63 -15.40 -1.16
C LEU A 261 6.50 -15.57 -2.68
N MET A 262 7.08 -14.67 -3.46
CA MET A 262 7.08 -14.70 -4.92
C MET A 262 7.85 -15.89 -5.49
N LEU A 263 9.03 -16.17 -4.94
CA LEU A 263 9.87 -17.31 -5.32
C LEU A 263 9.17 -18.63 -5.02
N GLY A 264 8.45 -18.71 -3.89
CA GLY A 264 7.56 -19.81 -3.51
C GLY A 264 6.17 -19.78 -4.16
N ARG A 265 6.00 -19.09 -5.30
CA ARG A 265 4.76 -19.09 -6.10
C ARG A 265 3.49 -18.65 -5.34
N LEU A 266 3.64 -17.81 -4.32
CA LEU A 266 2.58 -17.25 -3.46
C LEU A 266 1.76 -18.26 -2.63
N THR A 267 1.81 -19.54 -2.96
CA THR A 267 0.89 -20.58 -2.44
C THR A 267 1.62 -21.80 -1.89
N ASP A 268 2.88 -22.02 -2.29
CA ASP A 268 3.66 -23.19 -1.92
C ASP A 268 4.48 -22.92 -0.64
N LEU A 269 3.89 -23.19 0.53
CA LEU A 269 4.48 -22.84 1.84
C LEU A 269 5.90 -23.39 2.04
N PRO A 270 6.22 -24.67 1.74
CA PRO A 270 7.60 -25.16 1.82
C PRO A 270 8.58 -24.43 0.90
N ALA A 271 8.19 -24.12 -0.34
CA ALA A 271 9.06 -23.37 -1.25
C ALA A 271 9.29 -21.94 -0.75
N VAL A 272 8.25 -21.29 -0.22
CA VAL A 272 8.36 -19.96 0.44
C VAL A 272 9.34 -20.01 1.60
N ALA A 273 9.24 -21.02 2.47
CA ALA A 273 10.14 -21.18 3.62
C ALA A 273 11.59 -21.37 3.19
N ALA A 274 11.83 -22.27 2.22
CA ALA A 274 13.17 -22.52 1.69
C ALA A 274 13.77 -21.28 1.02
N SER A 275 12.98 -20.53 0.24
CA SER A 275 13.43 -19.28 -0.38
C SER A 275 13.71 -18.19 0.65
N ALA A 276 12.92 -18.07 1.71
CA ALA A 276 13.19 -17.10 2.80
C ALA A 276 14.50 -17.42 3.54
N VAL A 277 14.74 -18.69 3.85
CA VAL A 277 16.01 -19.15 4.44
C VAL A 277 17.18 -18.86 3.51
N ALA A 278 17.07 -19.22 2.21
CA ALA A 278 18.11 -18.95 1.23
C ALA A 278 18.42 -17.45 1.09
N LEU A 279 17.40 -16.59 1.09
CA LEU A 279 17.57 -15.13 1.07
C LEU A 279 18.24 -14.59 2.34
N GLY A 280 17.92 -15.13 3.53
CA GLY A 280 18.58 -14.74 4.78
C GLY A 280 20.05 -15.15 4.84
N VAL A 281 20.39 -16.32 4.30
CA VAL A 281 21.80 -16.75 4.15
C VAL A 281 22.52 -15.86 3.14
N LEU A 282 21.89 -15.53 2.00
CA LEU A 282 22.45 -14.62 1.01
C LEU A 282 22.67 -13.22 1.59
N GLU A 283 21.72 -12.70 2.38
CA GLU A 283 21.82 -11.39 3.02
C GLU A 283 23.06 -11.28 3.91
N LEU A 284 23.31 -12.27 4.78
CA LEU A 284 24.50 -12.26 5.62
C LEU A 284 25.79 -12.53 4.83
N GLY A 285 25.71 -13.33 3.77
CA GLY A 285 26.84 -13.54 2.86
C GLY A 285 27.27 -12.26 2.18
N VAL A 286 26.32 -11.53 1.62
CA VAL A 286 26.55 -10.21 1.04
C VAL A 286 27.08 -9.26 2.12
N ALA A 287 26.46 -9.21 3.30
CA ALA A 287 26.91 -8.33 4.38
C ALA A 287 28.36 -8.60 4.83
N TRP A 288 28.80 -9.87 4.78
CA TRP A 288 30.14 -10.29 5.15
C TRP A 288 31.20 -9.96 4.09
N ASN A 289 30.85 -10.14 2.81
CA ASN A 289 31.80 -10.02 1.70
C ASN A 289 31.78 -8.64 1.03
N ALA A 290 30.67 -7.91 1.13
CA ALA A 290 30.51 -6.64 0.44
C ALA A 290 31.30 -5.53 1.15
N SER A 291 31.91 -4.65 0.36
CA SER A 291 32.59 -3.44 0.84
C SER A 291 31.65 -2.43 1.52
N SER A 292 30.33 -2.61 1.37
CA SER A 292 29.30 -1.76 1.96
C SER A 292 28.03 -2.55 2.26
N PRO A 293 27.45 -2.44 3.47
CA PRO A 293 26.14 -3.02 3.81
C PRO A 293 25.00 -2.55 2.89
N LEU A 294 25.17 -1.40 2.22
CA LEU A 294 24.19 -0.84 1.29
C LEU A 294 24.01 -1.69 0.01
N LEU A 295 24.91 -2.64 -0.25
CA LEU A 295 24.82 -3.57 -1.38
C LEU A 295 23.82 -4.73 -1.15
N ILE A 296 23.31 -4.91 0.06
CA ILE A 296 22.35 -5.99 0.38
C ILE A 296 21.06 -5.86 -0.45
N ASP A 297 20.36 -4.73 -0.31
CA ASP A 297 19.07 -4.53 -0.98
C ASP A 297 19.13 -4.57 -2.53
N PRO A 298 20.12 -3.99 -3.23
CA PRO A 298 20.20 -4.08 -4.69
C PRO A 298 20.56 -5.49 -5.19
N ILE A 299 21.43 -6.22 -4.48
CA ILE A 299 21.77 -7.60 -4.84
C ILE A 299 20.54 -8.50 -4.65
N LEU A 300 19.82 -8.35 -3.52
CA LEU A 300 18.57 -9.06 -3.29
C LEU A 300 17.52 -8.73 -4.35
N ALA A 301 17.35 -7.45 -4.69
CA ALA A 301 16.44 -7.03 -5.75
C ALA A 301 16.82 -7.66 -7.10
N ALA A 302 18.10 -7.63 -7.49
CA ALA A 302 18.58 -8.24 -8.73
C ALA A 302 18.31 -9.75 -8.74
N VAL A 303 18.63 -10.46 -7.67
CA VAL A 303 18.37 -11.90 -7.52
C VAL A 303 16.88 -12.22 -7.65
N VAL A 304 16.01 -11.42 -7.02
CA VAL A 304 14.55 -11.60 -7.11
C VAL A 304 14.05 -11.36 -8.52
N VAL A 305 14.48 -10.28 -9.18
CA VAL A 305 14.09 -9.98 -10.56
C VAL A 305 14.57 -11.07 -11.50
N LEU A 306 15.84 -11.47 -11.42
CA LEU A 306 16.42 -12.52 -12.25
C LEU A 306 15.71 -13.86 -12.04
N ALA A 307 15.45 -14.25 -10.79
CA ALA A 307 14.75 -15.49 -10.48
C ALA A 307 13.30 -15.47 -11.00
N LEU A 308 12.61 -14.34 -10.93
CA LEU A 308 11.25 -14.19 -11.48
C LEU A 308 11.23 -14.17 -13.01
N VAL A 309 12.22 -13.58 -13.66
CA VAL A 309 12.34 -13.54 -15.13
C VAL A 309 12.77 -14.90 -15.70
N ALA A 310 13.68 -15.60 -15.02
CA ALA A 310 14.15 -16.95 -15.39
C ALA A 310 13.07 -18.02 -15.20
N ARG A 311 12.01 -17.71 -14.45
CA ARG A 311 10.90 -18.63 -14.22
C ARG A 311 10.16 -18.93 -15.53
N ARG A 312 10.08 -20.21 -15.89
CA ARG A 312 9.30 -20.67 -17.04
C ARG A 312 7.81 -20.38 -16.82
N ARG A 313 7.13 -19.84 -17.83
CA ARG A 313 5.67 -19.60 -17.84
C ARG A 313 4.95 -20.94 -17.66
N SER A 314 4.55 -21.26 -16.43
CA SER A 314 3.58 -22.33 -16.22
C SER A 314 2.20 -21.67 -16.20
N ALA A 315 1.65 -21.45 -17.40
CA ALA A 315 0.34 -20.85 -17.57
C ALA A 315 -0.72 -21.86 -17.14
N SER A 316 -1.09 -21.86 -15.86
CA SER A 316 -2.32 -22.54 -15.46
C SER A 316 -3.51 -21.64 -15.82
N ARG A 317 -4.55 -22.21 -16.44
CA ARG A 317 -5.77 -21.45 -16.84
C ARG A 317 -6.45 -20.75 -15.65
N SER A 318 -6.19 -21.15 -14.40
CA SER A 318 -6.72 -20.48 -13.21
C SER A 318 -6.11 -19.09 -12.98
N GLU A 319 -4.84 -18.84 -13.33
CA GLU A 319 -4.21 -17.52 -13.20
C GLU A 319 -4.84 -16.46 -14.14
N ALA A 320 -5.50 -16.89 -15.22
CA ALA A 320 -6.19 -15.98 -16.15
C ALA A 320 -7.45 -15.37 -15.53
N GLY A 321 -8.26 -16.16 -14.79
CA GLY A 321 -9.43 -15.66 -14.07
C GLY A 321 -9.04 -14.73 -12.90
N GLU A 322 -7.88 -14.95 -12.28
CA GLU A 322 -7.39 -14.10 -11.20
C GLU A 322 -7.03 -12.67 -11.66
N SER A 323 -6.58 -12.50 -12.91
CA SER A 323 -6.27 -11.17 -13.47
C SER A 323 -7.51 -10.26 -13.59
N SER A 324 -8.68 -10.84 -13.83
CA SER A 324 -9.98 -10.14 -13.90
C SER A 324 -10.37 -9.45 -12.58
N SER A 325 -10.04 -10.07 -11.45
CA SER A 325 -10.44 -9.56 -10.11
C SER A 325 -9.70 -8.29 -9.67
N TRP A 326 -8.53 -7.99 -10.25
CA TRP A 326 -7.77 -6.76 -10.00
C TRP A 326 -8.20 -5.60 -10.91
N GLN A 327 -9.01 -5.88 -11.93
CA GLN A 327 -9.37 -4.95 -13.01
C GLN A 327 -10.67 -4.17 -12.74
N ALA A 328 -11.48 -4.58 -11.75
CA ALA A 328 -12.80 -4.02 -11.45
C ALA A 328 -12.79 -2.75 -10.59
N ALA A 329 -11.87 -1.81 -10.83
CA ALA A 329 -12.11 -0.43 -10.41
C ALA A 329 -13.16 0.17 -11.34
N ALA A 330 -14.32 0.56 -10.79
CA ALA A 330 -15.42 1.13 -11.56
C ALA A 330 -14.91 2.26 -12.46
N ASP A 331 -15.12 2.15 -13.77
CA ASP A 331 -14.68 3.18 -14.69
C ASP A 331 -15.50 4.46 -14.50
N VAL A 332 -14.82 5.59 -14.67
CA VAL A 332 -15.45 6.91 -14.67
C VAL A 332 -16.42 6.97 -15.85
N ARG A 333 -17.72 6.90 -15.57
CA ARG A 333 -18.77 7.06 -16.57
C ARG A 333 -18.70 8.46 -17.18
N ALA A 334 -18.70 8.53 -18.50
CA ALA A 334 -18.78 9.80 -19.23
C ALA A 334 -20.17 10.41 -19.07
N ILE A 335 -20.25 11.75 -19.13
CA ILE A 335 -21.54 12.45 -19.16
C ILE A 335 -22.23 12.09 -20.49
N PRO A 336 -23.49 11.61 -20.48
CA PRO A 336 -24.25 11.34 -21.69
C PRO A 336 -24.28 12.56 -22.61
N ARG A 337 -24.16 12.37 -23.93
CA ARG A 337 -24.06 13.48 -24.89
C ARG A 337 -25.30 14.37 -24.86
N GLU A 338 -26.44 13.76 -24.58
CA GLU A 338 -27.77 14.35 -24.47
C GLU A 338 -27.80 15.40 -23.35
N LEU A 339 -27.19 15.08 -22.20
CA LEU A 339 -27.09 16.01 -21.07
C LEU A 339 -25.93 16.99 -21.23
N ALA A 340 -24.82 16.57 -21.83
CA ALA A 340 -23.67 17.44 -22.07
C ALA A 340 -23.98 18.60 -23.04
N ALA A 341 -24.98 18.43 -23.91
CA ALA A 341 -25.42 19.44 -24.87
C ALA A 341 -26.20 20.60 -24.23
N LEU A 342 -26.92 20.34 -23.13
CA LEU A 342 -27.78 21.30 -22.43
C LEU A 342 -26.97 22.53 -21.99
N ARG A 343 -27.55 23.73 -22.17
CA ARG A 343 -26.91 25.02 -21.82
C ARG A 343 -26.55 25.07 -20.34
N GLU A 344 -27.44 24.62 -19.46
CA GLU A 344 -27.22 24.57 -18.00
C GLU A 344 -26.00 23.71 -17.63
N VAL A 345 -25.87 22.52 -18.22
CA VAL A 345 -24.75 21.60 -17.97
C VAL A 345 -23.44 22.15 -18.54
N ARG A 346 -23.50 22.81 -19.70
CA ARG A 346 -22.34 23.46 -20.30
C ARG A 346 -21.85 24.62 -19.45
N VAL A 347 -22.75 25.52 -19.04
CA VAL A 347 -22.43 26.67 -18.18
C VAL A 347 -21.89 26.19 -16.85
N ALA A 348 -22.58 25.27 -16.16
CA ALA A 348 -22.12 24.73 -14.88
C ALA A 348 -20.73 24.09 -14.99
N ARG A 349 -20.46 23.32 -16.05
CA ARG A 349 -19.13 22.71 -16.26
C ARG A 349 -18.03 23.75 -16.46
N TRP A 350 -18.31 24.81 -17.20
CA TRP A 350 -17.37 25.92 -17.39
C TRP A 350 -17.20 26.72 -16.10
N THR A 351 -18.27 27.05 -15.38
CA THR A 351 -18.20 27.82 -14.13
C THR A 351 -17.45 27.06 -13.05
N PHE A 352 -17.74 25.77 -12.82
CA PHE A 352 -16.96 24.96 -11.87
C PHE A 352 -15.50 24.80 -12.30
N GLY A 353 -15.24 24.64 -13.61
CA GLY A 353 -13.88 24.55 -14.13
C GLY A 353 -13.08 25.84 -13.95
N VAL A 354 -13.70 26.99 -14.26
CA VAL A 354 -13.10 28.32 -14.10
C VAL A 354 -12.92 28.64 -12.63
N LEU A 355 -13.90 28.36 -11.77
CA LEU A 355 -13.80 28.58 -10.33
C LEU A 355 -12.66 27.75 -9.73
N ALA A 356 -12.57 26.47 -10.06
CA ALA A 356 -11.46 25.63 -9.61
C ALA A 356 -10.10 26.15 -10.10
N ALA A 357 -10.02 26.60 -11.36
CA ALA A 357 -8.81 27.20 -11.89
C ALA A 357 -8.43 28.50 -11.16
N VAL A 358 -9.39 29.40 -10.93
CA VAL A 358 -9.19 30.65 -10.20
C VAL A 358 -8.72 30.39 -8.78
N VAL A 359 -9.35 29.45 -8.06
CA VAL A 359 -8.95 29.09 -6.70
C VAL A 359 -7.51 28.59 -6.66
N VAL A 360 -7.12 27.72 -7.58
CA VAL A 360 -5.77 27.16 -7.62
C VAL A 360 -4.73 28.21 -8.03
N VAL A 361 -5.05 29.07 -9.00
CA VAL A 361 -4.14 30.16 -9.43
C VAL A 361 -3.98 31.25 -8.38
N ALA A 362 -5.06 31.59 -7.66
CA ALA A 362 -5.03 32.63 -6.63
C ALA A 362 -4.43 32.14 -5.31
N LEU A 363 -4.39 30.83 -5.08
CA LEU A 363 -3.92 30.21 -3.83
C LEU A 363 -2.57 30.76 -3.30
N PRO A 364 -1.49 30.90 -4.10
CA PRO A 364 -0.20 31.38 -3.60
C PRO A 364 -0.21 32.85 -3.20
N THR A 365 -1.16 33.67 -3.69
CA THR A 365 -1.26 35.09 -3.29
C THR A 365 -1.75 35.27 -1.85
N VAL A 366 -2.42 34.24 -1.30
CA VAL A 366 -2.98 34.25 0.05
C VAL A 366 -2.12 33.44 1.03
N LEU A 367 -1.33 32.49 0.52
CA LEU A 367 -0.53 31.60 1.35
C LEU A 367 0.86 32.20 1.68
N PRO A 368 1.32 32.07 2.94
CA PRO A 368 2.72 32.31 3.31
C PRO A 368 3.69 31.44 2.48
N VAL A 369 4.93 31.91 2.34
CA VAL A 369 5.99 31.27 1.52
C VAL A 369 6.14 29.77 1.80
N ASP A 370 6.20 29.37 3.07
CA ASP A 370 6.34 27.95 3.47
C ASP A 370 5.14 27.09 3.03
N ARG A 371 3.93 27.66 3.12
CA ARG A 371 2.70 26.99 2.69
C ARG A 371 2.61 26.90 1.18
N SER A 372 3.12 27.90 0.46
CA SER A 372 3.21 27.89 -1.01
C SER A 372 4.17 26.81 -1.51
N LEU A 373 5.30 26.57 -0.83
CA LEU A 373 6.21 25.46 -1.15
C LEU A 373 5.55 24.10 -0.93
N LYS A 374 4.87 23.92 0.21
CA LYS A 374 4.08 22.69 0.47
C LYS A 374 2.98 22.49 -0.56
N ALA A 375 2.30 23.56 -0.99
CA ALA A 375 1.25 23.49 -1.99
C ALA A 375 1.81 23.09 -3.37
N SER A 376 2.98 23.62 -3.74
CA SER A 376 3.72 23.20 -4.95
C SER A 376 4.05 21.70 -4.90
N ALA A 377 4.53 21.20 -3.75
CA ALA A 377 4.77 19.77 -3.57
C ALA A 377 3.50 18.93 -3.72
N VAL A 378 2.33 19.39 -3.26
CA VAL A 378 1.05 18.68 -3.47
C VAL A 378 0.72 18.57 -4.96
N LEU A 379 0.92 19.64 -5.74
CA LEU A 379 0.71 19.60 -7.20
C LEU A 379 1.64 18.59 -7.87
N ILE A 380 2.91 18.56 -7.47
CA ILE A 380 3.92 17.63 -8.01
C ILE A 380 3.59 16.17 -7.66
N TYR A 381 3.18 15.88 -6.42
CA TYR A 381 2.64 14.56 -6.06
C TYR A 381 1.36 14.23 -6.82
N GLY A 382 0.54 15.23 -7.17
CA GLY A 382 -0.57 15.09 -8.10
C GLY A 382 -0.14 14.61 -9.48
N ILE A 383 0.91 15.21 -10.07
CA ILE A 383 1.51 14.78 -11.35
C ILE A 383 2.00 13.33 -11.24
N LEU A 384 2.72 13.01 -10.16
CA LEU A 384 3.17 11.65 -9.89
C LEU A 384 1.97 10.68 -9.78
N GLY A 385 0.88 11.10 -9.15
CA GLY A 385 -0.35 10.33 -9.09
C GLY A 385 -0.98 10.09 -10.47
N VAL A 386 -0.96 11.09 -11.36
CA VAL A 386 -1.43 10.95 -12.75
C VAL A 386 -0.60 9.92 -13.52
N SER A 387 0.71 9.81 -13.25
CA SER A 387 1.53 8.75 -13.86
C SER A 387 1.01 7.33 -13.54
N LEU A 388 0.62 7.09 -12.27
CA LEU A 388 0.03 5.83 -11.83
C LEU A 388 -1.36 5.59 -12.41
N VAL A 389 -2.15 6.64 -12.65
CA VAL A 389 -3.43 6.51 -13.36
C VAL A 389 -3.22 6.00 -14.78
N VAL A 390 -2.18 6.46 -15.49
CA VAL A 390 -1.87 5.96 -16.84
C VAL A 390 -1.44 4.48 -16.79
N LEU A 391 -0.51 4.13 -15.90
CA LEU A 391 0.03 2.77 -15.85
C LEU A 391 -0.96 1.78 -15.23
N THR A 392 -1.38 2.02 -13.99
CA THR A 392 -2.27 1.10 -13.27
C THR A 392 -3.73 1.30 -13.63
N GLY A 393 -4.18 2.56 -13.70
CA GLY A 393 -5.58 2.87 -14.00
C GLY A 393 -6.00 2.52 -15.42
N TRP A 394 -5.19 2.80 -16.45
CA TRP A 394 -5.60 2.58 -17.83
C TRP A 394 -5.07 1.30 -18.44
N SER A 395 -3.81 0.93 -18.19
CA SER A 395 -3.23 -0.31 -18.75
C SER A 395 -3.41 -1.55 -17.86
N GLY A 396 -3.97 -1.38 -16.66
CA GLY A 396 -4.22 -2.47 -15.71
C GLY A 396 -2.95 -3.06 -15.09
N GLN A 397 -1.79 -2.41 -15.25
CA GLN A 397 -0.51 -2.87 -14.73
C GLN A 397 -0.28 -2.24 -13.34
N VAL A 398 -0.44 -3.04 -12.28
CA VAL A 398 -0.13 -2.60 -10.92
C VAL A 398 1.38 -2.43 -10.77
N SER A 399 1.82 -1.21 -10.49
CA SER A 399 3.23 -0.86 -10.29
C SER A 399 3.41 -0.18 -8.94
N LEU A 400 4.32 -0.73 -8.13
CA LEU A 400 4.74 -0.17 -6.84
C LEU A 400 6.16 0.44 -6.95
N GLY A 401 6.54 0.90 -8.15
CA GLY A 401 7.88 1.44 -8.41
C GLY A 401 7.89 2.83 -9.05
N SER A 402 6.78 3.58 -9.02
CA SER A 402 6.71 4.91 -9.65
C SER A 402 7.66 5.92 -9.02
N VAL A 403 7.97 5.80 -7.72
CA VAL A 403 8.93 6.69 -7.04
C VAL A 403 10.35 6.47 -7.54
N ALA A 404 10.67 5.29 -8.09
CA ALA A 404 11.96 5.05 -8.73
C ALA A 404 12.19 5.96 -9.94
N PHE A 405 11.19 6.06 -10.82
CA PHE A 405 11.25 6.94 -12.00
C PHE A 405 11.24 8.41 -11.60
N PHE A 406 10.48 8.75 -10.56
CA PHE A 406 10.51 10.08 -9.93
C PHE A 406 11.91 10.42 -9.40
N ALA A 407 12.55 9.53 -8.66
CA ALA A 407 13.89 9.74 -8.13
C ALA A 407 14.95 9.87 -9.23
N ILE A 408 14.86 9.06 -10.30
CA ILE A 408 15.74 9.16 -11.47
C ILE A 408 15.57 10.52 -12.15
N GLY A 409 14.32 10.96 -12.34
CA GLY A 409 14.04 12.29 -12.89
C GLY A 409 14.56 13.43 -12.03
N ALA A 410 14.46 13.30 -10.70
CA ALA A 410 15.05 14.24 -9.75
C ALA A 410 16.58 14.29 -9.86
N ALA A 411 17.26 13.15 -9.94
CA ALA A 411 18.71 13.08 -10.05
C ALA A 411 19.20 13.66 -11.40
N VAL A 412 18.57 13.27 -12.50
CA VAL A 412 18.91 13.76 -13.85
C VAL A 412 18.59 15.25 -13.98
N GLY A 413 17.40 15.67 -13.54
CA GLY A 413 16.97 17.07 -13.61
C GLY A 413 17.84 17.99 -12.75
N GLY A 414 18.16 17.57 -11.53
CA GLY A 414 19.03 18.34 -10.63
C GLY A 414 20.46 18.42 -11.14
N LYS A 415 20.99 17.34 -11.73
CA LYS A 415 22.35 17.35 -12.30
C LYS A 415 22.44 18.19 -13.57
N ALA A 416 21.39 18.14 -14.40
CA ALA A 416 21.29 18.91 -15.62
C ALA A 416 21.37 20.42 -15.37
N THR A 417 20.73 20.91 -14.32
CA THR A 417 20.78 22.34 -13.99
C THR A 417 22.03 22.70 -13.18
N SER A 418 22.42 21.90 -12.18
CA SER A 418 23.53 22.26 -11.29
C SER A 418 24.92 22.10 -11.91
N ALA A 419 25.13 21.06 -12.73
CA ALA A 419 26.45 20.72 -13.26
C ALA A 419 26.57 20.95 -14.77
N TRP A 420 25.50 20.70 -15.53
CA TRP A 420 25.54 20.89 -16.99
C TRP A 420 25.09 22.30 -17.42
N GLY A 421 24.62 23.12 -16.48
CA GLY A 421 24.17 24.49 -16.76
C GLY A 421 22.99 24.57 -17.73
N LEU A 422 22.22 23.48 -17.87
CA LEU A 422 21.05 23.46 -18.74
C LEU A 422 19.93 24.30 -18.12
N ASP A 423 19.18 24.97 -18.99
CA ASP A 423 17.93 25.62 -18.61
C ASP A 423 16.94 24.62 -18.00
N LEU A 424 16.07 25.09 -17.10
CA LEU A 424 15.12 24.21 -16.43
C LEU A 424 14.20 23.48 -17.43
N THR A 425 13.82 24.12 -18.54
CA THR A 425 12.97 23.49 -19.55
C THR A 425 13.64 22.27 -20.19
N LEU A 426 14.92 22.41 -20.54
CA LEU A 426 15.72 21.33 -21.12
C LEU A 426 15.96 20.22 -20.09
N ALA A 427 16.22 20.59 -18.84
CA ALA A 427 16.35 19.63 -17.74
C ALA A 427 15.05 18.82 -17.53
N LEU A 428 13.88 19.45 -17.60
CA LEU A 428 12.58 18.79 -17.49
C LEU A 428 12.31 17.82 -18.66
N VAL A 429 12.60 18.24 -19.90
CA VAL A 429 12.43 17.40 -21.10
C VAL A 429 13.39 16.22 -21.07
N LEU A 430 14.65 16.45 -20.71
CA LEU A 430 15.65 15.42 -20.57
C LEU A 430 15.25 14.41 -19.48
N ALA A 431 14.84 14.87 -18.30
CA ALA A 431 14.38 14.00 -17.23
C ALA A 431 13.19 13.14 -17.68
N ALA A 432 12.22 13.71 -18.39
CA ALA A 432 11.10 12.97 -18.95
C ALA A 432 11.55 11.92 -19.99
N ALA A 433 12.50 12.25 -20.87
CA ALA A 433 13.03 11.34 -21.87
C ALA A 433 13.80 10.16 -21.24
N VAL A 434 14.67 10.45 -20.25
CA VAL A 434 15.40 9.42 -19.50
C VAL A 434 14.42 8.55 -18.70
N GLY A 435 13.43 9.16 -18.04
CA GLY A 435 12.38 8.44 -17.34
C GLY A 435 11.59 7.49 -18.24
N ALA A 436 11.24 7.93 -19.45
CA ALA A 436 10.60 7.09 -20.45
C ALA A 436 11.48 5.90 -20.85
N ALA A 437 12.75 6.15 -21.15
CA ALA A 437 13.71 5.13 -21.56
C ALA A 437 13.92 4.08 -20.46
N VAL A 438 14.20 4.52 -19.23
CA VAL A 438 14.39 3.62 -18.08
C VAL A 438 13.11 2.83 -17.80
N SER A 439 11.94 3.47 -17.84
CA SER A 439 10.69 2.77 -17.61
C SER A 439 10.38 1.72 -18.68
N VAL A 440 10.79 1.92 -19.93
CA VAL A 440 10.67 0.89 -20.98
C VAL A 440 11.57 -0.30 -20.68
N VAL A 441 12.82 -0.06 -20.28
CA VAL A 441 13.77 -1.11 -19.90
C VAL A 441 13.22 -1.95 -18.74
N VAL A 442 12.71 -1.30 -17.70
CA VAL A 442 12.07 -1.96 -16.55
C VAL A 442 10.76 -2.65 -16.96
N GLY A 443 10.06 -2.10 -17.94
CA GLY A 443 8.87 -2.67 -18.55
C GLY A 443 9.12 -3.98 -19.32
N LEU A 444 10.36 -4.28 -19.74
CA LEU A 444 10.67 -5.50 -20.49
C LEU A 444 10.51 -6.79 -19.63
N PRO A 445 11.11 -6.89 -18.42
CA PRO A 445 10.80 -7.95 -17.47
C PRO A 445 9.30 -8.04 -17.14
N ALA A 446 8.65 -6.87 -17.00
CA ALA A 446 7.24 -6.77 -16.67
C ALA A 446 6.32 -7.46 -17.69
N LEU A 447 6.69 -7.52 -18.97
CA LEU A 447 5.90 -8.21 -20.00
C LEU A 447 5.74 -9.72 -19.74
N ARG A 448 6.65 -10.32 -18.95
CA ARG A 448 6.60 -11.74 -18.59
C ARG A 448 5.77 -12.00 -17.33
N LEU A 449 5.54 -10.97 -16.52
CA LEU A 449 4.91 -11.04 -15.21
C LEU A 449 3.49 -10.45 -15.28
N ARG A 450 2.56 -10.94 -14.47
CA ARG A 450 1.17 -10.45 -14.43
C ARG A 450 0.72 -10.22 -12.99
N GLY A 451 -0.18 -9.26 -12.81
CA GLY A 451 -0.82 -8.97 -11.52
C GLY A 451 0.20 -8.64 -10.43
N ILE A 452 0.15 -9.39 -9.33
CA ILE A 452 0.97 -9.15 -8.13
C ILE A 452 2.46 -9.33 -8.39
N TYR A 453 2.84 -10.25 -9.29
CA TYR A 453 4.25 -10.45 -9.63
C TYR A 453 4.89 -9.18 -10.19
N LEU A 454 4.13 -8.43 -10.99
CA LEU A 454 4.60 -7.15 -11.51
C LEU A 454 4.76 -6.09 -10.40
N ALA A 455 3.80 -6.02 -9.48
CA ALA A 455 3.84 -5.08 -8.37
C ALA A 455 5.09 -5.29 -7.49
N VAL A 456 5.42 -6.54 -7.16
CA VAL A 456 6.61 -6.84 -6.35
C VAL A 456 7.91 -6.60 -7.12
N THR A 457 7.97 -6.95 -8.41
CA THR A 457 9.15 -6.67 -9.25
C THR A 457 9.41 -5.18 -9.39
N THR A 458 8.37 -4.37 -9.55
CA THR A 458 8.51 -2.90 -9.62
C THR A 458 8.89 -2.29 -8.27
N PHE A 459 8.42 -2.85 -7.16
CA PHE A 459 8.87 -2.47 -5.81
C PHE A 459 10.36 -2.79 -5.60
N ALA A 460 10.79 -4.00 -5.97
CA ALA A 460 12.19 -4.41 -5.90
C ALA A 460 13.11 -3.52 -6.77
N PHE A 461 12.64 -3.14 -7.97
CA PHE A 461 13.33 -2.15 -8.79
C PHE A 461 13.48 -0.81 -8.06
N ALA A 462 12.42 -0.29 -7.45
CA ALA A 462 12.48 0.99 -6.74
C ALA A 462 13.45 0.99 -5.55
N LEU A 463 13.55 -0.13 -4.85
CA LEU A 463 14.57 -0.36 -3.85
C LEU A 463 15.97 -0.31 -4.46
N ALA A 464 16.25 -1.11 -5.48
CA ALA A 464 17.56 -1.10 -6.14
C ALA A 464 17.92 0.30 -6.67
N THR A 465 16.96 1.04 -7.23
CA THR A 465 17.17 2.40 -7.70
C THR A 465 17.63 3.32 -6.58
N THR A 466 16.97 3.29 -5.43
CA THR A 466 17.21 4.26 -4.35
C THR A 466 18.37 3.85 -3.45
N SER A 467 18.55 2.55 -3.19
CA SER A 467 19.63 2.05 -2.34
C SER A 467 20.99 1.98 -3.05
N TYR A 468 21.00 1.82 -4.38
CA TYR A 468 22.21 1.62 -5.18
C TYR A 468 22.41 2.64 -6.28
N PHE A 469 21.50 2.71 -7.27
CA PHE A 469 21.71 3.55 -8.46
C PHE A 469 21.71 5.05 -8.15
N LEU A 470 20.97 5.47 -7.11
CA LEU A 470 20.84 6.85 -6.66
C LEU A 470 21.46 7.06 -5.28
N ASN A 471 22.58 6.39 -5.04
CA ASN A 471 23.35 6.51 -3.82
C ASN A 471 24.73 7.11 -4.15
N ASP A 472 25.04 8.25 -3.54
CA ASP A 472 26.26 9.02 -3.75
C ASP A 472 27.53 8.22 -3.41
N ARG A 473 27.44 7.27 -2.47
CA ARG A 473 28.54 6.35 -2.12
C ARG A 473 28.98 5.47 -3.29
N PHE A 474 28.07 5.09 -4.18
CA PHE A 474 28.39 4.25 -5.35
C PHE A 474 28.53 5.06 -6.63
N PHE A 475 27.85 6.20 -6.72
CA PHE A 475 27.77 7.01 -7.92
C PHE A 475 27.99 8.50 -7.61
N GLY A 476 29.20 9.00 -7.90
CA GLY A 476 29.56 10.41 -7.69
C GLY A 476 28.92 11.42 -8.66
N TRP A 477 28.07 10.97 -9.59
CA TRP A 477 27.39 11.87 -10.53
C TRP A 477 26.16 12.55 -9.93
N LEU A 478 25.65 12.08 -8.77
CA LEU A 478 24.47 12.66 -8.15
C LEU A 478 24.69 14.12 -7.73
N PRO A 479 23.64 14.97 -7.73
CA PRO A 479 23.74 16.32 -7.18
C PRO A 479 23.90 16.28 -5.65
N THR A 480 24.99 16.84 -5.14
CA THR A 480 25.26 16.97 -3.69
C THR A 480 25.07 18.40 -3.19
N ASP A 481 25.30 19.38 -4.06
CA ASP A 481 25.20 20.80 -3.73
C ASP A 481 23.75 21.29 -3.76
N ARG A 482 23.53 22.48 -3.21
CA ARG A 482 22.23 23.15 -3.31
C ARG A 482 21.87 23.35 -4.79
N ILE A 483 20.68 22.90 -5.16
CA ILE A 483 20.17 23.06 -6.53
C ILE A 483 19.48 24.42 -6.62
N GLU A 484 20.12 25.34 -7.33
CA GLU A 484 19.53 26.65 -7.60
C GLU A 484 18.36 26.54 -8.57
N ARG A 485 17.43 27.50 -8.46
CA ARG A 485 16.27 27.57 -9.35
C ARG A 485 16.71 28.24 -10.65
N ALA A 486 17.21 27.43 -11.57
CA ALA A 486 17.55 27.88 -12.91
C ALA A 486 16.33 28.57 -13.57
N PRO A 487 16.55 29.57 -14.43
CA PRO A 487 15.47 30.24 -15.15
C PRO A 487 14.67 29.24 -16.00
N LEU A 488 13.46 29.63 -16.41
CA LEU A 488 12.68 28.95 -17.44
C LEU A 488 12.97 29.59 -18.80
N LEU A 489 13.20 28.77 -19.81
CA LEU A 489 13.49 29.18 -21.18
C LEU A 489 14.68 30.15 -21.28
N GLY A 490 15.59 30.12 -20.30
CA GLY A 490 16.74 31.00 -20.15
C GLY A 490 16.38 32.47 -19.88
N ARG A 491 15.11 32.78 -19.59
CA ARG A 491 14.61 34.17 -19.54
C ARG A 491 13.69 34.48 -18.36
N ILE A 492 12.94 33.51 -17.85
CA ILE A 492 11.95 33.73 -16.79
C ILE A 492 12.56 33.28 -15.46
N GLY A 493 12.81 34.21 -14.55
CA GLY A 493 13.32 33.90 -13.21
C GLY A 493 12.32 33.09 -12.39
N ILE A 494 12.78 32.02 -11.74
CA ILE A 494 11.95 31.16 -10.87
C ILE A 494 12.49 31.18 -9.45
N GLU A 495 13.12 32.27 -9.01
CA GLU A 495 13.77 32.30 -7.69
C GLU A 495 12.74 32.23 -6.56
N SER A 496 11.53 32.77 -6.75
CA SER A 496 10.50 32.85 -5.71
C SER A 496 9.72 31.54 -5.51
N ALA A 497 9.24 31.30 -4.29
CA ALA A 497 8.36 30.15 -4.00
C ALA A 497 7.04 30.20 -4.78
N THR A 498 6.53 31.40 -5.04
CA THR A 498 5.33 31.64 -5.85
C THR A 498 5.58 31.26 -7.31
N ALA A 499 6.69 31.66 -7.89
CA ALA A 499 7.07 31.26 -9.25
C ALA A 499 7.22 29.73 -9.37
N MET A 500 7.78 29.08 -8.34
CA MET A 500 7.87 27.62 -8.31
C MET A 500 6.50 26.94 -8.22
N TYR A 501 5.56 27.52 -7.48
CA TYR A 501 4.17 27.07 -7.43
C TYR A 501 3.50 27.19 -8.80
N GLU A 502 3.63 28.36 -9.45
CA GLU A 502 3.07 28.62 -10.78
C GLU A 502 3.65 27.69 -11.84
N LEU A 503 4.96 27.43 -11.79
CA LEU A 503 5.61 26.44 -12.65
C LEU A 503 5.05 25.03 -12.40
N SER A 504 4.88 24.64 -11.14
CA SER A 504 4.33 23.33 -10.77
C SER A 504 2.89 23.17 -11.26
N LEU A 505 2.11 24.25 -11.18
CA LEU A 505 0.75 24.32 -11.70
C LEU A 505 0.72 24.23 -13.23
N ALA A 506 1.58 24.98 -13.92
CA ALA A 506 1.73 24.91 -15.36
C ALA A 506 2.14 23.50 -15.82
N GLY A 507 3.09 22.87 -15.12
CA GLY A 507 3.50 21.49 -15.34
C GLY A 507 2.33 20.50 -15.13
N LEU A 508 1.54 20.69 -14.07
CA LEU A 508 0.35 19.88 -13.83
C LEU A 508 -0.69 20.03 -14.95
N VAL A 509 -1.00 21.26 -15.36
CA VAL A 509 -1.94 21.52 -16.46
C VAL A 509 -1.44 20.88 -17.75
N LEU A 510 -0.14 21.03 -18.08
CA LEU A 510 0.48 20.41 -19.24
C LEU A 510 0.32 18.88 -19.22
N VAL A 511 0.57 18.24 -18.09
CA VAL A 511 0.41 16.79 -17.93
C VAL A 511 -1.06 16.38 -18.07
N ILE A 512 -2.00 17.11 -17.44
CA ILE A 512 -3.43 16.81 -17.55
C ILE A 512 -3.91 16.91 -19.01
N VAL A 513 -3.50 17.95 -19.73
CA VAL A 513 -3.84 18.14 -21.16
C VAL A 513 -3.25 17.02 -22.00
N SER A 514 -1.96 16.70 -21.81
CA SER A 514 -1.27 15.62 -22.52
C SER A 514 -1.95 14.26 -22.28
N VAL A 515 -2.21 13.92 -21.02
CA VAL A 515 -2.84 12.67 -20.62
C VAL A 515 -4.28 12.59 -21.14
N ARG A 516 -5.03 13.70 -21.12
CA ARG A 516 -6.39 13.77 -21.71
C ARG A 516 -6.38 13.55 -23.22
N ALA A 517 -5.38 14.09 -23.93
CA ALA A 517 -5.20 13.87 -25.36
C ALA A 517 -4.86 12.39 -25.64
N ILE A 518 -3.95 11.79 -24.88
CA ILE A 518 -3.59 10.36 -24.97
C ILE A 518 -4.80 9.47 -24.70
N ARG A 519 -5.62 9.78 -23.68
CA ARG A 519 -6.82 8.99 -23.36
C ARG A 519 -7.82 8.95 -24.51
N ARG A 520 -7.95 10.05 -25.26
CA ARG A 520 -8.89 10.17 -26.39
C ARG A 520 -8.34 9.56 -27.68
N SER A 521 -7.03 9.36 -27.77
CA SER A 521 -6.37 8.82 -28.95
C SER A 521 -6.58 7.30 -29.07
N ARG A 522 -6.10 6.73 -30.19
CA ARG A 522 -6.08 5.27 -30.40
C ARG A 522 -5.29 4.56 -29.28
N THR A 523 -4.19 5.15 -28.82
CA THR A 523 -3.35 4.58 -27.75
C THR A 523 -4.15 4.41 -26.47
N GLY A 524 -4.89 5.43 -26.03
CA GLY A 524 -5.73 5.33 -24.83
C GLY A 524 -6.81 4.24 -24.93
N ARG A 525 -7.50 4.14 -26.08
CA ARG A 525 -8.49 3.07 -26.32
C ARG A 525 -7.88 1.68 -26.27
N VAL A 526 -6.69 1.52 -26.86
CA VAL A 526 -5.94 0.26 -26.82
C VAL A 526 -5.55 -0.10 -25.39
N LEU A 527 -5.05 0.86 -24.59
CA LEU A 527 -4.70 0.63 -23.19
C LEU A 527 -5.89 0.14 -22.36
N ILE A 528 -7.04 0.79 -22.52
CA ILE A 528 -8.27 0.41 -21.81
C ILE A 528 -8.73 -0.99 -22.26
N ALA A 529 -8.71 -1.29 -23.56
CA ALA A 529 -9.11 -2.59 -24.08
C ALA A 529 -8.24 -3.75 -23.54
N ILE A 530 -6.91 -3.56 -23.46
CA ILE A 530 -6.03 -4.59 -22.88
C ILE A 530 -6.24 -4.74 -21.37
N ARG A 531 -6.57 -3.65 -20.66
CA ARG A 531 -6.89 -3.69 -19.23
C ARG A 531 -8.14 -4.51 -18.97
N GLU A 532 -9.15 -4.43 -19.83
CA GLU A 532 -10.39 -5.19 -19.70
C GLU A 532 -10.17 -6.67 -20.05
N ASN A 533 -9.55 -6.96 -21.20
CA ASN A 533 -9.32 -8.34 -21.63
C ASN A 533 -8.14 -8.45 -22.62
N ASP A 534 -6.95 -8.74 -22.09
CA ASP A 534 -5.71 -8.99 -22.84
C ASP A 534 -5.93 -9.99 -24.01
N PRO A 535 -6.46 -11.23 -23.79
CA PRO A 535 -6.73 -12.18 -24.87
C PRO A 535 -7.69 -11.68 -25.96
N ALA A 536 -8.79 -11.01 -25.59
CA ALA A 536 -9.74 -10.49 -26.55
C ALA A 536 -9.14 -9.35 -27.38
N ALA A 537 -8.34 -8.47 -26.77
CA ALA A 537 -7.62 -7.44 -27.52
C ALA A 537 -6.66 -8.05 -28.55
N GLN A 538 -6.00 -9.16 -28.21
CA GLN A 538 -5.10 -9.87 -29.13
C GLN A 538 -5.83 -10.48 -30.33
N SER A 539 -7.06 -10.98 -30.18
CA SER A 539 -7.83 -11.49 -31.32
C SER A 539 -8.20 -10.40 -32.33
N PHE A 540 -8.21 -9.12 -31.92
CA PHE A 540 -8.37 -7.97 -32.82
C PHE A 540 -7.03 -7.45 -33.40
N GLY A 541 -5.94 -8.21 -33.30
CA GLY A 541 -4.63 -7.83 -33.86
C GLY A 541 -3.87 -6.77 -33.07
N ILE A 542 -4.27 -6.48 -31.82
CA ILE A 542 -3.61 -5.50 -30.97
C ILE A 542 -2.34 -6.10 -30.36
N SER A 543 -1.20 -5.44 -30.57
CA SER A 543 0.05 -5.79 -29.88
C SER A 543 0.02 -5.38 -28.41
N VAL A 544 -0.26 -6.34 -27.53
CA VAL A 544 -0.25 -6.14 -26.06
C VAL A 544 1.13 -5.69 -25.56
N VAL A 545 2.20 -6.20 -26.17
CA VAL A 545 3.58 -5.82 -25.83
C VAL A 545 3.83 -4.34 -26.07
N ARG A 546 3.53 -3.84 -27.28
CA ARG A 546 3.71 -2.42 -27.60
C ARG A 546 2.82 -1.54 -26.71
N ALA A 547 1.56 -1.94 -26.50
CA ALA A 547 0.65 -1.22 -25.64
C ALA A 547 1.19 -1.08 -24.20
N LYS A 548 1.64 -2.19 -23.58
CA LYS A 548 2.21 -2.16 -22.22
C LYS A 548 3.49 -1.31 -22.17
N LEU A 549 4.41 -1.46 -23.12
CA LEU A 549 5.63 -0.64 -23.16
C LEU A 549 5.33 0.85 -23.36
N THR A 550 4.32 1.21 -24.15
CA THR A 550 3.88 2.62 -24.27
C THR A 550 3.31 3.15 -22.97
N ALA A 551 2.56 2.34 -22.21
CA ALA A 551 2.07 2.74 -20.90
C ALA A 551 3.22 2.98 -19.90
N PHE A 552 4.22 2.10 -19.90
CA PHE A 552 5.44 2.28 -19.11
C PHE A 552 6.18 3.56 -19.53
N ALA A 553 6.45 3.75 -20.83
CA ALA A 553 7.14 4.94 -21.33
C ALA A 553 6.46 6.25 -20.91
N VAL A 554 5.13 6.36 -21.11
CA VAL A 554 4.36 7.55 -20.76
C VAL A 554 4.32 7.76 -19.26
N SER A 555 4.11 6.70 -18.47
CA SER A 555 4.12 6.79 -17.01
C SER A 555 5.49 7.19 -16.47
N GLY A 556 6.57 6.59 -16.96
CA GLY A 556 7.94 6.89 -16.58
C GLY A 556 8.32 8.33 -16.91
N ALA A 557 7.91 8.83 -18.09
CA ALA A 557 8.11 10.22 -18.49
C ALA A 557 7.44 11.20 -17.52
N ILE A 558 6.16 10.96 -17.18
CA ILE A 558 5.40 11.82 -16.27
C ILE A 558 5.98 11.77 -14.85
N ALA A 559 6.34 10.57 -14.36
CA ALA A 559 6.92 10.41 -13.04
C ALA A 559 8.29 11.11 -12.94
N ALA A 560 9.16 10.95 -13.94
CA ALA A 560 10.47 11.60 -13.95
C ALA A 560 10.36 13.13 -14.12
N PHE A 561 9.42 13.61 -14.94
CA PHE A 561 9.10 15.03 -15.04
C PHE A 561 8.68 15.61 -13.68
N ALA A 562 7.81 14.91 -12.94
CA ALA A 562 7.44 15.31 -11.57
C ALA A 562 8.65 15.32 -10.63
N GLY A 563 9.56 14.35 -10.75
CA GLY A 563 10.77 14.27 -9.95
C GLY A 563 11.73 15.45 -10.20
N ALA A 564 11.93 15.79 -11.47
CA ALA A 564 12.71 16.95 -11.86
C ALA A 564 12.08 18.26 -11.34
N LEU A 565 10.76 18.41 -11.35
CA LEU A 565 10.12 19.55 -10.67
C LEU A 565 10.36 19.52 -9.14
N PHE A 566 10.25 18.35 -8.51
CA PHE A 566 10.38 18.21 -7.07
C PHE A 566 11.77 18.58 -6.55
N VAL A 567 12.84 18.18 -7.24
CA VAL A 567 14.20 18.48 -6.79
C VAL A 567 14.50 19.99 -6.82
N HIS A 568 13.95 20.72 -7.80
CA HIS A 568 14.07 22.18 -7.89
C HIS A 568 13.17 22.89 -6.87
N GLN A 569 12.04 22.28 -6.52
CA GLN A 569 11.15 22.80 -5.46
C GLN A 569 11.85 22.70 -4.10
N GLN A 570 12.48 21.55 -3.82
CA GLN A 570 13.21 21.27 -2.58
C GLN A 570 14.60 21.93 -2.54
N GLN A 571 15.15 22.33 -3.69
CA GLN A 571 16.51 22.87 -3.84
C GLN A 571 17.63 21.92 -3.37
N ALA A 572 17.33 20.63 -3.22
CA ALA A 572 18.26 19.62 -2.76
C ALA A 572 17.80 18.23 -3.19
N PHE A 573 18.77 17.36 -3.50
CA PHE A 573 18.54 15.94 -3.70
C PHE A 573 18.76 15.20 -2.37
N GLY A 574 17.71 15.05 -1.57
CA GLY A 574 17.74 14.29 -0.31
C GLY A 574 17.10 12.92 -0.43
N GLN A 575 17.56 11.93 0.33
CA GLN A 575 17.09 10.53 0.20
C GLN A 575 15.65 10.29 0.71
N GLY A 576 15.20 11.01 1.74
CA GLY A 576 13.91 10.75 2.42
C GLY A 576 12.67 10.70 1.49
N PRO A 577 12.45 11.70 0.61
CA PRO A 577 11.32 11.71 -0.33
C PRO A 577 11.33 10.60 -1.38
N TYR A 578 12.48 9.95 -1.59
CA TYR A 578 12.68 8.89 -2.58
C TYR A 578 12.70 7.49 -1.95
N GLU A 579 12.55 7.38 -0.63
CA GLU A 579 12.59 6.09 0.04
C GLU A 579 11.55 5.08 -0.49
N PRO A 580 11.86 3.78 -0.49
CA PRO A 580 10.94 2.73 -0.95
C PRO A 580 9.53 2.79 -0.37
N GLY A 581 9.40 3.15 0.91
CA GLY A 581 8.10 3.30 1.59
C GLY A 581 7.19 4.34 0.94
N GLN A 582 7.77 5.35 0.28
CA GLN A 582 7.01 6.37 -0.45
C GLN A 582 6.26 5.78 -1.65
N ASN A 583 6.74 4.69 -2.27
CA ASN A 583 5.98 4.01 -3.33
C ASN A 583 4.61 3.54 -2.82
N LEU A 584 4.59 3.06 -1.58
CA LEU A 584 3.39 2.53 -0.97
C LEU A 584 2.42 3.65 -0.57
N ALA A 585 2.94 4.75 -0.05
CA ALA A 585 2.16 5.95 0.25
C ALA A 585 1.56 6.58 -1.03
N VAL A 586 2.36 6.72 -2.10
CA VAL A 586 1.90 7.26 -3.39
C VAL A 586 0.88 6.32 -4.06
N PHE A 587 1.05 5.01 -3.94
CA PHE A 587 0.05 4.05 -4.39
C PHE A 587 -1.27 4.18 -3.60
N ALA A 588 -1.20 4.25 -2.28
CA ALA A 588 -2.37 4.45 -1.42
C ALA A 588 -3.10 5.75 -1.76
N MET A 589 -2.36 6.84 -1.94
CA MET A 589 -2.85 8.15 -2.38
C MET A 589 -3.71 8.08 -3.63
N VAL A 590 -3.23 7.41 -4.68
CA VAL A 590 -3.95 7.30 -5.95
C VAL A 590 -5.16 6.39 -5.83
N VAL A 591 -5.10 5.34 -5.02
CA VAL A 591 -6.23 4.43 -4.81
C VAL A 591 -7.35 5.07 -4.03
N ILE A 592 -7.04 5.77 -2.93
CA ILE A 592 -8.02 6.55 -2.16
C ILE A 592 -8.62 7.65 -3.03
N GLY A 593 -7.79 8.31 -3.85
CA GLY A 593 -8.25 9.30 -4.81
C GLY A 593 -9.17 8.71 -5.89
N GLY A 594 -8.88 7.51 -6.37
CA GLY A 594 -9.57 6.80 -7.44
C GLY A 594 -8.63 6.51 -8.61
N ILE A 595 -8.11 5.27 -8.67
CA ILE A 595 -6.99 4.88 -9.54
C ILE A 595 -7.27 5.00 -11.05
N THR A 596 -8.53 5.05 -11.47
CA THR A 596 -8.93 5.21 -12.88
C THR A 596 -9.18 6.66 -13.29
N SER A 597 -9.12 7.59 -12.32
CA SER A 597 -9.52 8.99 -12.48
C SER A 597 -8.36 9.95 -12.28
N VAL A 598 -8.15 10.86 -13.24
CA VAL A 598 -7.18 11.96 -13.11
C VAL A 598 -7.60 12.93 -11.99
N PRO A 599 -8.83 13.48 -11.94
CA PRO A 599 -9.27 14.27 -10.79
C PRO A 599 -9.19 13.51 -9.46
N GLY A 600 -9.47 12.20 -9.49
CA GLY A 600 -9.32 11.32 -8.33
C GLY A 600 -7.90 11.32 -7.79
N ALA A 601 -6.89 11.10 -8.64
CA ALA A 601 -5.49 11.15 -8.24
C ALA A 601 -5.07 12.50 -7.64
N LEU A 602 -5.59 13.62 -8.15
CA LEU A 602 -5.34 14.95 -7.59
C LEU A 602 -5.98 15.13 -6.22
N LEU A 603 -7.23 14.67 -6.04
CA LEU A 603 -7.90 14.67 -4.74
C LEU A 603 -7.20 13.75 -3.74
N GLY A 604 -6.66 12.62 -4.19
CA GLY A 604 -5.85 11.73 -3.37
C GLY A 604 -4.57 12.42 -2.88
N ALA A 605 -3.87 13.12 -3.77
CA ALA A 605 -2.69 13.90 -3.42
C ALA A 605 -3.01 15.04 -2.45
N LEU A 606 -4.09 15.77 -2.71
CA LEU A 606 -4.59 16.81 -1.82
C LEU A 606 -4.99 16.24 -0.45
N TYR A 607 -5.63 15.07 -0.41
CA TYR A 607 -6.01 14.44 0.85
C TYR A 607 -4.79 14.03 1.66
N LEU A 608 -3.93 13.13 1.15
CA LEU A 608 -2.82 12.62 1.97
C LEU A 608 -1.75 13.67 2.23
N ARG A 609 -1.23 14.32 1.17
CA ARG A 609 -0.15 15.31 1.34
C ARG A 609 -0.67 16.62 1.91
N GLY A 610 -1.88 17.03 1.52
CA GLY A 610 -2.47 18.23 2.08
C GLY A 610 -2.83 18.06 3.55
N ALA A 611 -3.42 16.92 3.95
CA ALA A 611 -3.65 16.63 5.37
C ALA A 611 -2.33 16.59 6.16
N GLN A 612 -1.29 15.97 5.60
CA GLN A 612 0.02 15.88 6.27
C GLN A 612 0.66 17.24 6.53
N TRP A 613 0.50 18.20 5.62
CA TRP A 613 1.28 19.45 5.64
C TRP A 613 0.52 20.69 6.08
N PHE A 614 -0.82 20.69 5.96
CA PHE A 614 -1.66 21.85 6.27
C PHE A 614 -2.56 21.65 7.49
N LEU A 615 -2.83 20.42 7.93
CA LEU A 615 -3.63 20.21 9.14
C LEU A 615 -2.80 20.40 10.42
N PRO A 616 -3.40 20.91 11.51
CA PRO A 616 -2.81 20.92 12.84
C PRO A 616 -2.46 19.51 13.32
N LEU A 617 -1.54 19.42 14.29
CA LEU A 617 -0.99 18.15 14.80
C LEU A 617 -2.09 17.15 15.21
N ASP A 618 -3.17 17.62 15.82
CA ASP A 618 -4.30 16.80 16.29
C ASP A 618 -5.08 16.11 15.16
N TRP A 619 -5.04 16.71 13.96
CA TRP A 619 -5.75 16.22 12.77
C TRP A 619 -4.83 15.50 11.77
N GLN A 620 -3.51 15.51 12.01
CA GLN A 620 -2.54 14.73 11.21
C GLN A 620 -2.80 13.22 11.16
N PRO A 621 -3.45 12.56 12.14
CA PRO A 621 -3.85 11.17 12.00
C PRO A 621 -4.74 10.90 10.77
N LEU A 622 -5.44 11.90 10.23
CA LEU A 622 -6.18 11.76 8.96
C LEU A 622 -5.24 11.57 7.75
N ALA A 623 -4.01 12.07 7.83
CA ALA A 623 -2.97 11.83 6.83
C ALA A 623 -2.22 10.50 7.02
N SER A 624 -2.53 9.78 8.11
CA SER A 624 -1.93 8.48 8.41
C SER A 624 -2.75 7.33 7.83
N GLY A 625 -2.26 6.11 7.99
CA GLY A 625 -2.98 4.90 7.60
C GLY A 625 -4.36 4.74 8.24
N ALA A 626 -4.61 5.34 9.42
CA ALA A 626 -5.94 5.38 10.02
C ALA A 626 -6.91 6.17 9.14
N GLY A 627 -6.51 7.36 8.68
CA GLY A 627 -7.30 8.16 7.75
C GLY A 627 -7.44 7.51 6.37
N VAL A 628 -6.43 6.78 5.90
CA VAL A 628 -6.54 5.95 4.68
C VAL A 628 -7.64 4.90 4.85
N LEU A 629 -7.59 4.12 5.93
CA LEU A 629 -8.58 3.09 6.22
C LEU A 629 -9.99 3.67 6.36
N LEU A 630 -10.13 4.75 7.13
CA LEU A 630 -11.41 5.44 7.33
C LEU A 630 -11.98 5.94 6.00
N ALA A 631 -11.16 6.60 5.18
CA ALA A 631 -11.57 7.08 3.87
C ALA A 631 -12.06 5.93 2.98
N LEU A 632 -11.35 4.79 2.96
CA LEU A 632 -11.78 3.63 2.17
C LEU A 632 -13.03 2.93 2.73
N MET A 633 -13.21 2.94 4.06
CA MET A 633 -14.41 2.37 4.71
C MET A 633 -15.66 3.18 4.42
N ILE A 634 -15.55 4.51 4.39
CA ILE A 634 -16.66 5.42 4.08
C ILE A 634 -16.88 5.50 2.56
N LEU A 635 -15.79 5.55 1.78
CA LEU A 635 -15.79 5.82 0.34
C LEU A 635 -15.06 4.69 -0.42
N PRO A 636 -15.69 3.53 -0.63
CA PRO A 636 -15.05 2.38 -1.30
C PRO A 636 -14.71 2.65 -2.79
N GLY A 637 -15.36 3.63 -3.42
CA GLY A 637 -15.04 4.12 -4.76
C GLY A 637 -13.95 5.20 -4.79
N GLY A 638 -13.39 5.55 -3.64
CA GLY A 638 -12.46 6.67 -3.47
C GLY A 638 -13.12 8.05 -3.53
N LEU A 639 -12.32 9.10 -3.30
CA LEU A 639 -12.74 10.50 -3.32
C LEU A 639 -13.26 10.93 -4.70
N GLY A 640 -12.65 10.42 -5.77
CA GLY A 640 -13.13 10.60 -7.14
C GLY A 640 -14.53 9.99 -7.34
N GLY A 641 -14.80 8.82 -6.74
CA GLY A 641 -16.12 8.20 -6.75
C GLY A 641 -17.19 9.10 -6.14
N LEU A 642 -16.89 9.76 -5.01
CA LEU A 642 -17.78 10.76 -4.40
C LEU A 642 -18.04 11.94 -5.35
N LEU A 643 -16.98 12.52 -5.90
CA LEU A 643 -17.09 13.61 -6.87
C LEU A 643 -18.00 13.24 -8.05
N TYR A 644 -17.86 12.02 -8.58
CA TYR A 644 -18.72 11.53 -9.66
C TYR A 644 -20.13 11.20 -9.20
N SER A 645 -20.32 10.70 -7.99
CA SER A 645 -21.66 10.42 -7.45
C SER A 645 -22.48 11.71 -7.25
N VAL A 646 -21.84 12.78 -6.77
CA VAL A 646 -22.45 14.11 -6.62
C VAL A 646 -22.77 14.69 -8.00
N ARG A 647 -21.81 14.62 -8.94
CA ARG A 647 -22.02 15.01 -10.34
C ARG A 647 -23.20 14.25 -10.95
N ASP A 648 -23.27 12.95 -10.77
CA ASP A 648 -24.28 12.08 -11.40
C ASP A 648 -25.66 12.26 -10.72
N ALA A 649 -25.71 12.56 -9.42
CA ALA A 649 -26.94 12.96 -8.73
C ALA A 649 -27.49 14.29 -9.28
N TRP A 650 -26.62 15.27 -9.48
CA TRP A 650 -26.98 16.54 -10.09
C TRP A 650 -27.44 16.38 -11.54
N LEU A 651 -26.70 15.60 -12.35
CA LEU A 651 -27.10 15.30 -13.73
C LEU A 651 -28.44 14.55 -13.81
N ARG A 652 -28.74 13.63 -12.88
CA ARG A 652 -30.05 12.97 -12.79
C ARG A 652 -31.17 13.93 -12.41
N TRP A 653 -30.88 14.94 -11.58
CA TRP A 653 -31.84 15.99 -11.28
C TRP A 653 -32.13 16.86 -12.52
N VAL A 654 -31.10 17.27 -13.26
CA VAL A 654 -31.25 18.01 -14.52
C VAL A 654 -32.00 17.17 -15.58
N ALA A 655 -31.66 15.88 -15.70
CA ALA A 655 -32.31 14.97 -16.64
C ALA A 655 -33.82 14.85 -16.38
N ARG A 656 -34.22 14.71 -15.10
CA ARG A 656 -35.64 14.69 -14.69
C ARG A 656 -36.35 16.00 -15.02
N ARG A 657 -35.69 17.14 -14.85
CA ARG A 657 -36.26 18.46 -15.14
C ARG A 657 -36.53 18.67 -16.63
N HIS A 658 -35.65 18.15 -17.49
CA HIS A 658 -35.75 18.30 -18.96
C HIS A 658 -36.39 17.10 -19.67
N GLY A 659 -36.93 16.12 -18.93
CA GLY A 659 -37.57 14.93 -19.50
C GLY A 659 -36.63 14.04 -20.33
N VAL A 660 -35.31 14.17 -20.17
CA VAL A 660 -34.32 13.43 -20.95
C VAL A 660 -34.07 12.07 -20.30
N SER A 661 -34.45 10.98 -20.96
CA SER A 661 -34.07 9.63 -20.54
C SER A 661 -32.56 9.46 -20.68
N ALA A 662 -31.85 9.28 -19.56
CA ALA A 662 -30.42 8.98 -19.54
C ALA A 662 -30.16 7.57 -18.96
N PRO A 663 -30.38 6.49 -19.76
CA PRO A 663 -30.17 5.11 -19.30
C PRO A 663 -28.77 4.87 -18.73
N ALA A 664 -27.77 5.54 -19.28
CA ALA A 664 -26.37 5.47 -18.81
C ALA A 664 -26.17 5.96 -17.36
N LEU A 665 -27.08 6.79 -16.82
CA LEU A 665 -27.08 7.27 -15.43
C LEU A 665 -28.00 6.44 -14.51
N ALA A 666 -28.87 5.58 -15.06
CA ALA A 666 -29.87 4.82 -14.30
C ALA A 666 -29.31 3.52 -13.66
N GLY A 667 -28.08 3.12 -14.00
CA GLY A 667 -27.45 1.88 -13.55
C GLY A 667 -26.97 1.86 -12.09
N GLY A 668 -27.76 2.36 -11.14
CA GLY A 668 -27.55 2.22 -9.71
C GLY A 668 -28.84 1.71 -9.05
N HIS A 669 -28.88 0.41 -8.75
CA HIS A 669 -29.94 -0.27 -7.96
C HIS A 669 -31.29 -0.54 -8.65
N ALA A 670 -31.36 -0.72 -9.97
CA ALA A 670 -32.50 -1.45 -10.53
C ALA A 670 -32.41 -2.92 -10.09
N ARG A 671 -33.28 -3.32 -9.16
CA ARG A 671 -33.63 -4.74 -8.96
C ARG A 671 -33.91 -5.36 -10.34
N PRO A 672 -33.62 -6.66 -10.57
CA PRO A 672 -34.07 -7.31 -11.80
C PRO A 672 -35.57 -7.06 -11.90
N ALA A 673 -36.01 -6.39 -12.96
CA ALA A 673 -37.42 -6.20 -13.26
C ALA A 673 -37.98 -7.54 -13.75
N GLY A 674 -38.07 -8.52 -12.85
CA GLY A 674 -39.02 -9.60 -12.96
C GLY A 674 -40.30 -9.13 -12.27
N SER A 675 -41.38 -8.98 -13.04
CA SER A 675 -42.81 -9.00 -12.64
C SER A 675 -43.74 -7.88 -13.14
N ARG A 676 -43.34 -6.95 -14.03
CA ARG A 676 -44.32 -5.93 -14.53
C ARG A 676 -44.26 -5.61 -16.03
N ALA A 677 -43.92 -6.57 -16.87
CA ALA A 677 -43.97 -6.38 -18.33
C ALA A 677 -44.65 -7.55 -19.07
N ILE A 678 -45.72 -8.12 -18.50
CA ILE A 678 -46.60 -9.05 -19.22
C ILE A 678 -48.07 -8.58 -19.26
N ASP A 679 -48.46 -7.49 -18.57
CA ASP A 679 -49.87 -7.10 -18.47
C ASP A 679 -50.24 -5.81 -19.23
N ALA A 680 -49.54 -5.48 -20.31
CA ALA A 680 -49.90 -4.30 -21.12
C ALA A 680 -49.59 -4.47 -22.61
N GLU A 681 -50.14 -5.52 -23.23
CA GLU A 681 -50.40 -5.51 -24.67
C GLU A 681 -51.45 -6.57 -25.00
N GLY A 682 -52.65 -6.12 -25.41
CA GLY A 682 -53.71 -7.02 -25.87
C GLY A 682 -55.13 -6.48 -25.73
N ASP A 683 -55.42 -5.32 -26.32
CA ASP A 683 -56.79 -5.06 -26.82
C ASP A 683 -56.70 -4.82 -28.33
N GLY A 684 -57.48 -5.60 -29.10
CA GLY A 684 -57.59 -5.46 -30.55
C GLY A 684 -57.42 -6.76 -31.36
N GLY A 685 -58.44 -7.61 -31.35
CA GLY A 685 -59.01 -8.19 -32.59
C GLY A 685 -58.41 -9.47 -33.20
N GLY A 686 -59.25 -10.51 -33.28
CA GLY A 686 -59.44 -11.28 -34.52
C GLY A 686 -58.76 -12.65 -34.67
N ASP A 687 -59.60 -13.69 -34.58
CA ASP A 687 -59.55 -15.00 -35.25
C ASP A 687 -58.39 -16.00 -35.05
N GLY A 688 -58.78 -17.14 -34.45
CA GLY A 688 -58.59 -18.46 -35.05
C GLY A 688 -57.32 -19.24 -34.71
N GLY A 689 -57.45 -20.25 -33.83
CA GLY A 689 -56.55 -21.42 -33.86
C GLY A 689 -56.14 -22.02 -32.51
N ALA A 690 -56.91 -23.04 -32.08
CA ALA A 690 -56.54 -24.20 -31.25
C ALA A 690 -55.40 -24.10 -30.20
N SER A 691 -55.81 -24.17 -28.94
CA SER A 691 -54.95 -24.53 -27.79
C SER A 691 -54.85 -26.06 -27.65
N PRO A 692 -53.68 -26.64 -27.33
CA PRO A 692 -53.62 -27.92 -26.64
C PRO A 692 -53.49 -27.71 -25.12
N ALA A 693 -54.23 -28.53 -24.39
CA ALA A 693 -54.37 -28.51 -22.93
C ALA A 693 -53.09 -28.95 -22.18
N ARG A 694 -52.86 -28.35 -21.01
CA ARG A 694 -51.90 -28.80 -19.98
C ARG A 694 -52.52 -29.93 -19.14
N PRO A 695 -51.78 -30.98 -18.76
CA PRO A 695 -52.26 -31.97 -17.81
C PRO A 695 -52.14 -31.44 -16.35
N PRO A 696 -52.99 -31.91 -15.42
CA PRO A 696 -52.98 -31.44 -14.04
C PRO A 696 -51.99 -32.24 -13.18
N GLY A 697 -51.30 -31.56 -12.27
CA GLY A 697 -50.63 -32.19 -11.12
C GLY A 697 -49.14 -31.87 -10.98
N SER A 698 -48.82 -30.86 -10.16
CA SER A 698 -47.68 -30.85 -9.22
C SER A 698 -47.59 -29.49 -8.52
N ASP A 699 -48.14 -29.42 -7.30
CA ASP A 699 -47.71 -28.41 -6.33
C ASP A 699 -46.32 -28.77 -5.81
N PRO A 700 -45.50 -27.75 -5.49
CA PRO A 700 -44.68 -27.84 -4.30
C PRO A 700 -44.83 -26.60 -3.40
N ALA A 701 -45.44 -26.85 -2.24
CA ALA A 701 -44.98 -26.56 -0.88
C ALA A 701 -44.40 -25.16 -0.53
N ASP A 702 -45.07 -24.56 0.45
CA ASP A 702 -44.83 -23.30 1.19
C ASP A 702 -43.48 -23.16 1.96
N GLY A 703 -42.36 -23.63 1.41
CA GLY A 703 -41.05 -23.57 2.09
C GLY A 703 -40.21 -22.30 1.84
N VAL A 704 -40.50 -21.53 0.79
CA VAL A 704 -39.55 -20.52 0.28
C VAL A 704 -39.83 -19.11 0.81
N VAL A 705 -41.07 -18.81 1.21
CA VAL A 705 -41.47 -17.45 1.63
C VAL A 705 -41.00 -17.12 3.06
N ALA A 706 -40.83 -18.12 3.93
CA ALA A 706 -40.37 -17.91 5.31
C ALA A 706 -38.86 -17.53 5.40
N SER A 707 -38.01 -18.01 4.49
CA SER A 707 -36.56 -17.73 4.55
C SER A 707 -36.20 -16.31 4.09
N ALA A 708 -37.00 -15.74 3.17
CA ALA A 708 -36.81 -14.37 2.69
C ALA A 708 -37.22 -13.33 3.75
N ALA A 709 -38.27 -13.62 4.54
CA ALA A 709 -38.70 -12.76 5.64
C ALA A 709 -37.65 -12.71 6.76
N ALA A 710 -37.05 -13.86 7.13
CA ALA A 710 -36.00 -13.94 8.14
C ALA A 710 -34.71 -13.21 7.74
N ALA A 711 -34.32 -13.25 6.46
CA ALA A 711 -33.17 -12.52 5.94
C ALA A 711 -33.40 -10.99 5.93
N SER A 712 -34.64 -10.54 5.72
CA SER A 712 -34.99 -9.11 5.77
C SER A 712 -35.01 -8.55 7.19
N ALA A 713 -35.44 -9.36 8.17
CA ALA A 713 -35.46 -8.98 9.58
C ALA A 713 -34.03 -8.85 10.16
N ALA A 714 -33.12 -9.76 9.79
CA ALA A 714 -31.72 -9.69 10.19
C ALA A 714 -31.00 -8.44 9.63
N ALA A 715 -31.32 -8.03 8.40
CA ALA A 715 -30.76 -6.82 7.78
C ALA A 715 -31.29 -5.52 8.41
N ALA A 716 -32.54 -5.52 8.87
CA ALA A 716 -33.12 -4.37 9.58
C ALA A 716 -32.54 -4.22 11.00
N ALA A 717 -32.28 -5.34 11.70
CA ALA A 717 -31.62 -5.33 13.00
C ALA A 717 -30.19 -4.78 12.93
N ASP A 718 -29.42 -5.17 11.91
CA ASP A 718 -28.05 -4.68 11.67
C ASP A 718 -28.01 -3.16 11.40
N ALA A 719 -29.00 -2.62 10.67
CA ALA A 719 -29.10 -1.19 10.39
C ALA A 719 -29.44 -0.37 11.65
N SER A 720 -30.29 -0.90 12.54
CA SER A 720 -30.61 -0.23 13.80
C SER A 720 -29.44 -0.22 14.79
N SER A 721 -28.64 -1.30 14.81
CA SER A 721 -27.43 -1.39 15.66
C SER A 721 -26.33 -0.43 15.20
N ALA A 722 -26.20 -0.22 13.89
CA ALA A 722 -25.27 0.75 13.32
C ALA A 722 -25.68 2.21 13.63
N ALA A 723 -26.98 2.50 13.63
CA ALA A 723 -27.50 3.81 14.02
C ALA A 723 -27.33 4.07 15.53
N ALA A 724 -27.55 3.05 16.38
CA ALA A 724 -27.34 3.17 17.82
C ALA A 724 -25.87 3.50 18.17
N PHE A 725 -24.92 2.81 17.54
CA PHE A 725 -23.48 3.04 17.75
C PHE A 725 -23.02 4.43 17.26
N THR A 726 -23.63 4.98 16.20
CA THR A 726 -23.35 6.35 15.76
C THR A 726 -23.83 7.42 16.75
N SER A 727 -24.91 7.16 17.50
CA SER A 727 -25.40 8.09 18.52
C SER A 727 -24.55 8.03 19.80
N GLU A 728 -24.06 6.84 20.15
CA GLU A 728 -23.23 6.60 21.35
C GLU A 728 -21.82 7.15 21.16
N ALA A 729 -21.23 7.00 19.97
CA ALA A 729 -19.93 7.61 19.64
C ALA A 729 -19.99 9.14 19.57
N ALA A 730 -21.11 9.71 19.08
CA ALA A 730 -21.33 11.16 19.09
C ALA A 730 -21.55 11.71 20.51
N SER A 731 -22.25 10.96 21.36
CA SER A 731 -22.44 11.25 22.79
C SER A 731 -21.11 11.21 23.57
N ALA A 732 -20.28 10.20 23.34
CA ALA A 732 -18.96 10.08 23.98
C ALA A 732 -18.01 11.22 23.56
N ALA A 733 -18.07 11.66 22.30
CA ALA A 733 -17.31 12.81 21.82
C ALA A 733 -17.80 14.15 22.43
N ALA A 734 -19.11 14.29 22.68
CA ALA A 734 -19.68 15.48 23.33
C ALA A 734 -19.39 15.51 24.86
N ALA A 735 -19.35 14.35 25.52
CA ALA A 735 -18.97 14.23 26.93
C ALA A 735 -17.49 14.58 27.17
N ALA A 736 -16.60 14.24 26.24
CA ALA A 736 -15.18 14.63 26.31
C ALA A 736 -14.97 16.15 26.15
N LEU A 737 -15.88 16.86 25.45
CA LEU A 737 -15.81 18.31 25.25
C LEU A 737 -16.36 19.12 26.43
N THR A 738 -17.09 18.50 27.36
CA THR A 738 -17.71 19.20 28.51
C THR A 738 -16.90 19.07 29.81
N SER A 739 -15.94 18.15 29.90
CA SER A 739 -15.10 17.99 31.11
C SER A 739 -13.91 18.95 31.20
N GLU A 740 -13.57 19.71 30.15
CA GLU A 740 -12.43 20.65 30.15
C GLU A 740 -12.83 22.12 30.34
N ALA A 741 -14.12 22.43 30.44
CA ALA A 741 -14.63 23.79 30.64
C ALA A 741 -15.21 23.96 32.05
N GLY A 742 -14.35 23.98 33.08
CA GLY A 742 -14.86 24.04 34.46
C GLY A 742 -13.86 24.31 35.58
N THR A 743 -12.98 25.33 35.48
CA THR A 743 -12.52 26.07 36.68
C THR A 743 -11.89 27.42 36.30
N PRO A 744 -12.40 28.57 36.79
CA PRO A 744 -11.78 29.87 36.56
C PRO A 744 -10.72 30.16 37.62
N ALA A 745 -9.55 30.62 37.17
CA ALA A 745 -8.54 31.24 38.00
C ALA A 745 -8.95 32.68 38.35
N SER A 746 -9.04 33.01 39.65
CA SER A 746 -8.93 34.40 40.14
C SER A 746 -8.57 34.41 41.62
N GLY A 747 -7.60 35.24 42.03
CA GLY A 747 -7.33 35.55 43.44
C GLY A 747 -5.91 36.03 43.70
N ALA A 748 -5.66 37.32 43.47
CA ALA A 748 -4.46 38.01 43.90
C ALA A 748 -4.57 38.53 45.35
N ALA A 749 -3.41 38.80 45.95
CA ALA A 749 -3.08 39.80 46.98
C ALA A 749 -2.91 39.37 48.47
N ALA A 750 -1.63 39.42 48.87
CA ALA A 750 -1.04 40.27 49.92
C ALA A 750 -0.92 39.81 51.40
N SER A 751 0.30 40.09 51.91
CA SER A 751 0.71 40.45 53.29
C SER A 751 1.18 39.34 54.27
N SER A 752 2.50 39.25 54.50
CA SER A 752 3.18 39.92 55.63
C SER A 752 4.67 39.54 55.74
N ALA A 753 5.45 40.48 56.30
CA ALA A 753 6.90 40.57 56.31
C ALA A 753 7.56 39.88 57.53
N THR A 754 8.83 39.48 57.40
CA THR A 754 10.02 39.86 58.22
C THR A 754 11.20 38.92 57.91
N GLY A 755 12.32 39.42 57.35
CA GLY A 755 13.63 39.54 58.02
C GLY A 755 14.48 38.29 57.80
N ASP A 756 15.77 38.26 57.43
CA ASP A 756 16.91 39.18 57.41
C ASP A 756 17.98 38.39 56.60
N GLY A 757 18.67 38.89 55.58
CA GLY A 757 19.89 39.69 55.72
C GLY A 757 21.07 39.08 54.95
N ARG A 758 21.59 39.87 53.98
CA ARG A 758 22.99 39.99 53.49
C ARG A 758 23.60 38.95 52.53
N GLY A 759 24.09 39.47 51.39
CA GLY A 759 25.35 39.05 50.77
C GLY A 759 25.32 38.82 49.25
N ALA A 760 25.77 39.80 48.47
CA ALA A 760 26.26 39.65 47.09
C ALA A 760 27.77 39.97 47.09
N PRO A 761 28.54 39.83 45.98
CA PRO A 761 28.49 38.89 44.85
C PRO A 761 29.88 38.23 44.60
N GLY A 762 30.01 37.34 43.60
CA GLY A 762 31.33 36.92 43.10
C GLY A 762 31.32 35.72 42.14
N ASP A 763 31.28 36.00 40.84
CA ASP A 763 31.89 35.20 39.76
C ASP A 763 33.40 35.54 39.75
N PRO A 764 34.38 34.68 39.37
CA PRO A 764 34.44 33.98 38.08
C PRO A 764 35.10 32.57 38.08
N GLY A 765 34.99 31.84 36.96
CA GLY A 765 36.06 30.91 36.56
C GLY A 765 35.64 29.62 35.83
N GLU A 766 35.56 29.68 34.51
CA GLU A 766 35.91 28.56 33.62
C GLU A 766 37.39 28.13 33.82
N PRO A 767 37.76 26.89 33.46
CA PRO A 767 38.45 26.76 32.17
C PRO A 767 38.06 25.53 31.34
N ALA A 768 38.17 25.75 30.03
CA ALA A 768 38.17 24.78 28.95
C ALA A 768 39.30 23.74 29.06
N LEU A 769 39.05 22.55 28.52
CA LEU A 769 40.09 21.58 28.11
C LEU A 769 39.77 21.07 26.70
N ALA A 770 40.75 21.31 25.81
CA ALA A 770 40.80 20.84 24.44
C ALA A 770 41.55 19.49 24.33
N ALA A 771 41.19 18.73 23.30
CA ALA A 771 41.99 17.79 22.48
C ALA A 771 43.03 16.87 23.14
N ASP A 772 42.92 15.55 22.91
CA ASP A 772 43.74 14.79 21.93
C ASP A 772 43.47 13.26 22.06
N ARG A 773 43.57 12.55 20.93
CA ARG A 773 43.38 11.10 20.65
C ARG A 773 42.02 10.56 20.21
#